data_AF-S8EUX8-F1
#
_entry.id   AF-S8EUX8-F1
#
_cell.length_a   1.000
_cell.length_b   1.000
_cell.length_c   1.000
_cell.angle_alpha   90.00
_cell.angle_beta   90.00
_cell.angle_gamma   90.00
#
_symmetry.space_group_name_H-M   'P 1'
#
loop_
_entity.id
_entity.type
_entity.pdbx_description
1 polymer ?
#
loop_
_entity_poly.entity_id
_entity_poly.type
_entity_poly.pdbx_seq_one_letter_code
_entity_poly.pdbx_strand_id
1 'polypeptide(L)'
;MSLHCSQDYPLREWAKDSVDEWLAELLRHEGRGDFVQDICAGCDSGAPRYRCEDCWDPRFYCEDCTRRRHRRNPFHRLKTWQYGRLRRATLKDLGLRIQLGHAYGDACPNPQKAFGDSFVVIDTSSLHEVGLDFCACTSAYPKHVQLLQSRLLPATRIDPKTASTFRLMEHYHLLHNQSKVSGYEFYNTLARRTNNTGSEEQKDRYVSFMRTARMWFHLKLLKRFGRGNDPGGVQSTKPGSCAVLCPACPHPGKNLPLDWATAPPERSWLYRLFVGLDANFRLKRRDVSSDLVDPGLNRGYAYFVEEHAYRTYLNMYDKDQHEDQSTCNSHNAVKLANMRGGERMAASGVGTVECVRHDMKRPSSVGDLQKGERYVNMDYLFASSLCKSEVVQVVVSYDIACQWSVNLWSRMTQYDFEFNQEQRTIIFLIPKFHLPAHQESCQIKYSYNYVKHVGRTDGEAVERGWAAVNGFSGSTKEMGPGSRRDVLDDAFGDYNWRKVVQLPKTLLQRVKNAGEERSKFALELRELTESTDAVRIAEWTTQVEAWENGSDYNPFEATFHPTTLASVRRALAEEDAAAIEANELTHRLHDEVTPSVMILAGIEVEEAQYVIRRQNNLRVRISAWREYQDLYMPAVSRLRLQNTPSGIIQPEDMSLYLPSSVVNNPSVPTYRALEVIEGRLRHAQANDALDQLRRHLRARSQLYNTKKRDVRGQRYNTRSQTYINIRENRP
;
A
#
# COMPACT_ATOMS: atom_id res chain seq x y z
N MET A 1 -28.06 -43.39 20.17
CA MET A 1 -26.59 -43.28 20.16
C MET A 1 -26.16 -42.97 18.73
N SER A 2 -25.97 -41.69 18.40
CA SER A 2 -25.48 -41.31 17.07
C SER A 2 -23.96 -41.47 17.02
N LEU A 3 -23.49 -42.31 16.11
CA LEU A 3 -22.10 -42.33 15.67
C LEU A 3 -21.79 -40.96 15.06
N HIS A 4 -21.21 -40.05 15.85
CA HIS A 4 -20.57 -38.85 15.32
C HIS A 4 -19.39 -39.32 14.48
N CYS A 5 -19.44 -39.03 13.18
CA CYS A 5 -18.34 -39.29 12.28
C CYS A 5 -17.13 -38.46 12.75
N SER A 6 -16.01 -39.13 13.03
CA SER A 6 -14.73 -38.55 13.45
C SER A 6 -14.20 -37.43 12.53
N GLN A 7 -14.76 -37.31 11.32
CA GLN A 7 -14.39 -36.31 10.33
C GLN A 7 -14.87 -34.88 10.66
N ASP A 8 -15.97 -34.71 11.40
CA ASP A 8 -16.56 -33.38 11.62
C ASP A 8 -15.83 -32.57 12.70
N TYR A 9 -15.26 -33.25 13.71
CA TYR A 9 -14.59 -32.61 14.86
C TYR A 9 -13.34 -33.38 15.34
N PRO A 10 -12.33 -33.59 14.49
CA PRO A 10 -11.18 -34.47 14.78
C PRO A 10 -10.37 -34.04 16.02
N LEU A 11 -10.25 -32.72 16.27
CA LEU A 11 -9.56 -32.22 17.47
C LEU A 11 -10.30 -32.53 18.78
N ARG A 12 -11.65 -32.61 18.73
CA ARG A 12 -12.47 -32.89 19.92
C ARG A 12 -12.34 -34.34 20.35
N GLU A 13 -12.31 -35.25 19.40
CA GLU A 13 -12.07 -36.67 19.63
C GLU A 13 -10.64 -36.90 20.12
N TRP A 14 -9.65 -36.35 19.41
CA TRP A 14 -8.25 -36.43 19.81
C TRP A 14 -8.02 -35.95 21.25
N ALA A 15 -8.56 -34.77 21.60
CA ALA A 15 -8.41 -34.19 22.93
C ALA A 15 -9.06 -35.02 24.05
N LYS A 16 -10.09 -35.79 23.73
CA LYS A 16 -10.83 -36.59 24.70
C LYS A 16 -10.19 -37.97 24.90
N ASP A 17 -9.82 -38.62 23.80
CA ASP A 17 -9.58 -40.06 23.79
C ASP A 17 -8.14 -40.44 23.35
N SER A 18 -7.30 -39.52 22.86
CA SER A 18 -5.98 -39.85 22.25
C SER A 18 -4.76 -39.11 22.80
N VAL A 19 -4.93 -38.12 23.69
CA VAL A 19 -3.81 -37.29 24.18
C VAL A 19 -2.73 -38.12 24.88
N ASP A 20 -3.13 -38.99 25.80
CA ASP A 20 -2.18 -39.79 26.61
C ASP A 20 -1.44 -40.81 25.75
N GLU A 21 -2.12 -41.44 24.79
CA GLU A 21 -1.53 -42.39 23.85
C GLU A 21 -0.47 -41.70 22.97
N TRP A 22 -0.78 -40.54 22.42
CA TRP A 22 0.15 -39.81 21.56
C TRP A 22 1.31 -39.23 22.36
N LEU A 23 1.07 -38.79 23.60
CA LEU A 23 2.13 -38.37 24.51
C LEU A 23 3.08 -39.54 24.84
N ALA A 24 2.55 -40.74 25.09
CA ALA A 24 3.36 -41.93 25.31
C ALA A 24 4.27 -42.22 24.10
N GLU A 25 3.77 -42.08 22.87
CA GLU A 25 4.59 -42.22 21.66
C GLU A 25 5.65 -41.13 21.52
N LEU A 26 5.34 -39.87 21.85
CA LEU A 26 6.34 -38.81 21.88
C LEU A 26 7.45 -39.10 22.90
N LEU A 27 7.10 -39.57 24.10
CA LEU A 27 8.06 -39.98 25.13
C LEU A 27 8.86 -41.23 24.72
N ARG A 28 8.25 -42.17 23.99
CA ARG A 28 8.94 -43.35 23.44
C ARG A 28 10.09 -42.93 22.52
N HIS A 29 9.91 -41.85 21.75
CA HIS A 29 10.96 -41.28 20.92
C HIS A 29 12.10 -40.61 21.72
N GLU A 30 11.87 -40.17 22.96
CA GLU A 30 12.94 -39.63 23.83
C GLU A 30 13.84 -40.74 24.42
N GLY A 31 13.39 -42.00 24.36
CA GLY A 31 14.12 -43.18 24.84
C GLY A 31 14.74 -44.03 23.73
N ARG A 32 15.00 -45.31 24.04
CA ARG A 32 15.42 -46.32 23.04
C ARG A 32 14.26 -46.87 22.19
N GLY A 33 13.01 -46.46 22.47
CA GLY A 33 11.82 -47.12 21.94
C GLY A 33 11.87 -48.63 22.18
N ASP A 34 11.52 -49.42 21.16
CA ASP A 34 11.56 -50.88 21.21
C ASP A 34 12.96 -51.46 20.97
N PHE A 35 13.97 -50.60 20.79
CA PHE A 35 15.34 -51.03 20.51
C PHE A 35 16.06 -51.46 21.79
N VAL A 36 15.80 -52.69 22.22
CA VAL A 36 16.39 -53.32 23.42
C VAL A 36 17.71 -54.05 23.15
N GLN A 37 18.09 -54.23 21.88
CA GLN A 37 19.30 -54.98 21.51
C GLN A 37 20.58 -54.22 21.88
N ASP A 38 21.58 -54.92 22.41
CA ASP A 38 22.90 -54.35 22.70
C ASP A 38 23.91 -54.52 21.56
N ILE A 39 23.42 -54.85 20.37
CA ILE A 39 24.18 -54.95 19.12
C ILE A 39 23.67 -53.94 18.08
N CYS A 40 24.57 -53.47 17.22
CA CYS A 40 24.32 -52.48 16.18
C CYS A 40 23.31 -53.00 15.15
N ALA A 41 22.26 -52.23 14.89
CA ALA A 41 21.21 -52.57 13.91
C ALA A 41 21.68 -52.61 12.43
N GLY A 42 22.98 -52.47 12.16
CA GLY A 42 23.53 -52.43 10.80
C GLY A 42 24.71 -53.36 10.56
N CYS A 43 25.37 -53.88 11.60
CA CYS A 43 26.48 -54.82 11.45
C CYS A 43 26.42 -55.98 12.46
N ASP A 44 25.38 -56.01 13.29
CA ASP A 44 25.06 -57.07 14.27
C ASP A 44 26.18 -57.43 15.25
N SER A 45 27.17 -56.54 15.41
CA SER A 45 28.39 -56.80 16.19
C SER A 45 28.89 -55.60 17.02
N GLY A 46 28.71 -54.36 16.54
CA GLY A 46 29.17 -53.16 17.25
C GLY A 46 28.20 -52.68 18.34
N ALA A 47 28.67 -51.88 19.30
CA ALA A 47 27.81 -51.30 20.34
C ALA A 47 26.84 -50.24 19.75
N PRO A 48 25.51 -50.36 19.92
CA PRO A 48 24.51 -49.45 19.35
C PRO A 48 24.37 -48.17 20.18
N ARG A 49 25.27 -47.21 19.96
CA ARG A 49 25.33 -45.98 20.78
C ARG A 49 24.64 -44.78 20.16
N TYR A 50 24.52 -44.73 18.83
CA TYR A 50 24.13 -43.51 18.11
C TYR A 50 22.80 -43.68 17.39
N ARG A 51 21.97 -42.65 17.42
CA ARG A 51 20.73 -42.54 16.65
C ARG A 51 20.74 -41.22 15.89
N CYS A 52 20.30 -41.24 14.64
CA CYS A 52 20.12 -40.02 13.86
C CYS A 52 18.70 -39.46 14.05
N GLU A 53 18.58 -38.15 14.20
CA GLU A 53 17.27 -37.47 14.34
C GLU A 53 16.62 -37.13 13.00
N ASP A 54 17.39 -37.15 11.91
CA ASP A 54 16.93 -36.74 10.58
C ASP A 54 16.70 -37.93 9.63
N CYS A 55 17.19 -39.13 9.99
CA CYS A 55 16.88 -40.37 9.28
C CYS A 55 15.52 -40.92 9.72
N TRP A 56 14.82 -41.59 8.81
CA TRP A 56 13.57 -42.29 9.12
C TRP A 56 13.75 -43.45 10.12
N ASP A 57 14.94 -44.07 10.15
CA ASP A 57 15.24 -45.23 10.99
C ASP A 57 15.53 -44.83 12.45
N PRO A 58 14.66 -45.19 13.43
CA PRO A 58 14.82 -44.78 14.82
C PRO A 58 15.76 -45.69 15.62
N ARG A 59 16.37 -46.72 14.99
CA ARG A 59 17.24 -47.68 15.67
C ARG A 59 18.64 -47.11 15.94
N PHE A 60 19.39 -47.81 16.78
CA PHE A 60 20.72 -47.41 17.21
C PHE A 60 21.82 -48.15 16.46
N TYR A 61 22.90 -47.43 16.19
CA TYR A 61 24.04 -47.86 15.39
C TYR A 61 25.35 -47.67 16.14
N CYS A 62 26.34 -48.50 15.80
CA CYS A 62 27.72 -48.25 16.21
C CYS A 62 28.31 -47.05 15.48
N GLU A 63 29.45 -46.57 15.97
CA GLU A 63 30.17 -45.42 15.40
C GLU A 63 30.43 -45.61 13.90
N ASP A 64 30.99 -46.74 13.50
CA ASP A 64 31.34 -47.03 12.11
C ASP A 64 30.13 -47.06 11.18
N CYS A 65 29.07 -47.78 11.56
CA CYS A 65 27.83 -47.83 10.77
C CYS A 65 27.22 -46.43 10.65
N THR A 66 27.29 -45.63 11.71
CA THR A 66 26.82 -44.24 11.71
C THR A 66 27.62 -43.41 10.72
N ARG A 67 28.95 -43.43 10.77
CA ARG A 67 29.80 -42.68 9.82
C ARG A 67 29.57 -43.10 8.38
N ARG A 68 29.55 -44.41 8.09
CA ARG A 68 29.35 -44.94 6.73
C ARG A 68 28.03 -44.47 6.13
N ARG A 69 26.93 -44.55 6.91
CA ARG A 69 25.60 -44.12 6.47
C ARG A 69 25.52 -42.60 6.24
N HIS A 70 26.19 -41.81 7.07
CA HIS A 70 26.11 -40.34 7.00
C HIS A 70 27.19 -39.70 6.12
N ARG A 71 28.07 -40.46 5.47
CA ARG A 71 29.04 -39.93 4.49
C ARG A 71 28.38 -39.16 3.34
N ARG A 72 27.11 -39.49 3.00
CA ARG A 72 26.30 -38.77 2.00
C ARG A 72 25.42 -37.68 2.59
N ASN A 73 25.25 -37.67 3.90
CA ASN A 73 24.36 -36.77 4.62
C ASN A 73 25.09 -36.17 5.84
N PRO A 74 26.16 -35.38 5.60
CA PRO A 74 27.05 -34.92 6.67
C PRO A 74 26.44 -33.84 7.57
N PHE A 75 25.22 -33.38 7.25
CA PHE A 75 24.47 -32.36 8.00
C PHE A 75 23.27 -32.96 8.74
N HIS A 76 23.29 -34.27 9.01
CA HIS A 76 22.30 -34.90 9.88
C HIS A 76 22.69 -34.72 11.35
N ARG A 77 21.69 -34.48 12.19
CA ARG A 77 21.80 -34.37 13.64
C ARG A 77 21.85 -35.76 14.26
N LEU A 78 22.76 -35.93 15.22
CA LEU A 78 22.96 -37.18 15.94
C LEU A 78 22.69 -37.02 17.43
N LYS A 79 22.21 -38.11 18.01
CA LYS A 79 22.16 -38.31 19.46
C LYS A 79 22.97 -39.55 19.82
N THR A 80 23.59 -39.53 20.99
CA THR A 80 24.22 -40.69 21.62
C THR A 80 23.45 -41.08 22.87
N TRP A 81 23.30 -42.39 23.09
CA TRP A 81 22.73 -42.93 24.33
C TRP A 81 23.80 -42.96 25.42
N GLN A 82 23.65 -42.15 26.46
CA GLN A 82 24.60 -42.07 27.58
C GLN A 82 23.87 -41.77 28.89
N TYR A 83 24.22 -42.49 29.95
CA TYR A 83 23.66 -42.29 31.30
C TYR A 83 22.12 -42.35 31.33
N GLY A 84 21.54 -43.31 30.62
CA GLY A 84 20.07 -43.51 30.57
C GLY A 84 19.29 -42.45 29.79
N ARG A 85 19.96 -41.57 29.04
CA ARG A 85 19.31 -40.53 28.23
C ARG A 85 20.01 -40.27 26.91
N LEU A 86 19.30 -39.66 25.97
CA LEU A 86 19.89 -39.16 24.74
C LEU A 86 20.60 -37.83 24.97
N ARG A 87 21.85 -37.75 24.50
CA ARG A 87 22.63 -36.51 24.47
C ARG A 87 23.00 -36.17 23.03
N ARG A 88 23.20 -34.88 22.76
CA ARG A 88 23.68 -34.42 21.46
C ARG A 88 25.05 -35.02 21.16
N ALA A 89 25.27 -35.42 19.91
CA ALA A 89 26.57 -35.80 19.36
C ALA A 89 26.69 -35.19 17.96
N THR A 90 27.91 -34.99 17.47
CA THR A 90 28.13 -34.52 16.09
C THR A 90 28.83 -35.57 15.26
N LEU A 91 28.60 -35.56 13.94
CA LEU A 91 29.33 -36.44 13.02
C LEU A 91 30.85 -36.16 13.04
N LYS A 92 31.25 -34.93 13.35
CA LYS A 92 32.64 -34.55 13.56
C LYS A 92 33.26 -35.28 14.75
N ASP A 93 32.53 -35.42 15.87
CA ASP A 93 33.03 -36.13 17.07
C ASP A 93 33.29 -37.62 16.80
N LEU A 94 32.52 -38.21 15.87
CA LEU A 94 32.73 -39.58 15.39
C LEU A 94 33.88 -39.65 14.35
N GLY A 95 34.50 -38.53 13.98
CA GLY A 95 35.58 -38.47 13.00
C GLY A 95 35.13 -38.42 11.54
N LEU A 96 33.85 -38.14 11.24
CA LEU A 96 33.43 -37.89 9.85
C LEU A 96 34.07 -36.60 9.34
N ARG A 97 34.69 -36.67 8.16
CA ARG A 97 35.26 -35.52 7.47
C ARG A 97 34.64 -35.34 6.09
N ILE A 98 34.36 -34.09 5.73
CA ILE A 98 33.87 -33.68 4.42
C ILE A 98 35.08 -33.32 3.56
N GLN A 99 35.38 -34.14 2.56
CA GLN A 99 36.43 -33.88 1.58
C GLN A 99 35.89 -33.05 0.41
N LEU A 100 36.57 -31.95 0.08
CA LEU A 100 36.26 -31.10 -1.08
C LEU A 100 37.29 -31.27 -2.20
N GLY A 101 36.92 -30.78 -3.40
CA GLY A 101 37.82 -30.65 -4.56
C GLY A 101 38.01 -31.91 -5.41
N HIS A 102 37.36 -33.03 -5.06
CA HIS A 102 37.37 -34.28 -5.82
C HIS A 102 35.95 -34.82 -6.02
N ALA A 103 35.80 -35.76 -6.94
CA ALA A 103 34.52 -36.44 -7.15
C ALA A 103 34.13 -37.24 -5.89
N TYR A 104 32.83 -37.51 -5.76
CA TYR A 104 32.32 -38.22 -4.60
C TYR A 104 32.90 -39.64 -4.54
N GLY A 105 33.51 -39.98 -3.40
CA GLY A 105 34.11 -41.30 -3.16
C GLY A 105 35.63 -41.29 -3.20
N ASP A 106 36.21 -40.40 -4.01
CA ASP A 106 37.65 -40.28 -4.19
C ASP A 106 38.31 -39.65 -2.96
N ALA A 107 39.45 -40.19 -2.56
CA ALA A 107 40.30 -39.61 -1.54
C ALA A 107 41.24 -38.59 -2.17
N CYS A 108 41.35 -37.41 -1.56
CA CYS A 108 42.37 -36.44 -1.95
C CYS A 108 43.75 -36.96 -1.51
N PRO A 109 44.77 -36.99 -2.39
CA PRO A 109 46.12 -37.37 -2.00
C PRO A 109 46.82 -36.28 -1.16
N ASN A 110 46.35 -35.03 -1.21
CA ASN A 110 46.86 -33.92 -0.40
C ASN A 110 45.72 -33.12 0.27
N PRO A 111 45.03 -33.69 1.27
CA PRO A 111 43.94 -33.00 1.97
C PRO A 111 44.50 -31.99 2.97
N GLN A 112 43.96 -30.78 2.94
CA GLN A 112 44.28 -29.72 3.88
C GLN A 112 43.08 -29.43 4.78
N LYS A 113 43.23 -29.65 6.09
CA LYS A 113 42.18 -29.36 7.08
C LYS A 113 41.79 -27.88 7.06
N ALA A 114 40.52 -27.60 7.30
CA ALA A 114 40.05 -26.26 7.58
C ALA A 114 40.79 -25.67 8.80
N PHE A 115 40.97 -24.35 8.81
CA PHE A 115 41.74 -23.67 9.87
C PHE A 115 41.18 -23.97 11.27
N GLY A 116 42.04 -24.46 12.16
CA GLY A 116 41.68 -24.83 13.53
C GLY A 116 40.62 -25.94 13.62
N ASP A 117 40.39 -26.69 12.54
CA ASP A 117 39.38 -27.76 12.41
C ASP A 117 37.97 -27.34 12.90
N SER A 118 37.62 -26.05 12.86
CA SER A 118 36.43 -25.49 13.50
C SER A 118 35.44 -24.88 12.50
N PHE A 119 35.35 -25.50 11.32
CA PHE A 119 34.50 -25.02 10.23
C PHE A 119 33.02 -25.22 10.57
N VAL A 120 32.21 -24.19 10.34
CA VAL A 120 30.76 -24.24 10.60
C VAL A 120 29.97 -24.21 9.29
N VAL A 121 29.09 -25.18 9.10
CA VAL A 121 28.10 -25.16 8.01
C VAL A 121 26.73 -24.82 8.57
N ILE A 122 26.11 -23.77 8.01
CA ILE A 122 24.74 -23.36 8.32
C ILE A 122 23.81 -24.12 7.39
N ASP A 123 22.91 -24.92 7.95
CA ASP A 123 21.99 -25.77 7.19
C ASP A 123 20.54 -25.65 7.70
N THR A 124 19.57 -26.10 6.90
CA THR A 124 18.13 -26.11 7.28
C THR A 124 17.84 -26.91 8.55
N SER A 125 18.67 -27.90 8.86
CA SER A 125 18.53 -28.76 10.03
C SER A 125 19.09 -28.14 11.32
N SER A 126 20.26 -27.49 11.25
CA SER A 126 20.97 -26.86 12.37
C SER A 126 22.26 -26.16 11.90
N LEU A 127 22.97 -25.53 12.84
CA LEU A 127 24.36 -25.11 12.66
C LEU A 127 25.29 -26.29 13.00
N HIS A 128 26.08 -26.72 12.02
CA HIS A 128 26.95 -27.90 12.11
C HIS A 128 28.41 -27.49 12.22
N GLU A 129 29.07 -27.87 13.31
CA GLU A 129 30.54 -27.90 13.34
C GLU A 129 31.02 -29.19 12.67
N VAL A 130 31.82 -29.06 11.60
CA VAL A 130 32.20 -30.18 10.74
C VAL A 130 33.71 -30.29 10.61
N GLY A 131 34.21 -31.53 10.54
CA GLY A 131 35.56 -31.79 10.02
C GLY A 131 35.52 -31.59 8.50
N LEU A 132 36.31 -30.65 7.98
CA LEU A 132 36.32 -30.29 6.56
C LEU A 132 37.73 -30.24 6.03
N ASP A 133 37.95 -30.88 4.89
CA ASP A 133 39.23 -30.98 4.21
C ASP A 133 39.12 -30.37 2.81
N PHE A 134 39.90 -29.31 2.57
CA PHE A 134 40.10 -28.76 1.24
C PHE A 134 41.09 -29.63 0.46
N CYS A 135 40.94 -29.68 -0.86
CA CYS A 135 41.98 -30.20 -1.73
C CYS A 135 43.12 -29.16 -1.83
N ALA A 136 44.36 -29.61 -1.61
CA ALA A 136 45.58 -28.83 -1.82
C ALA A 136 46.50 -29.46 -2.87
N CYS A 137 45.95 -30.30 -3.77
CA CYS A 137 46.67 -30.78 -4.95
C CYS A 137 47.06 -29.61 -5.86
N THR A 138 48.07 -29.80 -6.72
CA THR A 138 48.56 -28.75 -7.64
C THR A 138 47.46 -28.17 -8.54
N SER A 139 46.50 -28.99 -8.96
CA SER A 139 45.35 -28.58 -9.80
C SER A 139 44.11 -28.16 -8.99
N ALA A 140 44.23 -27.97 -7.68
CA ALA A 140 43.10 -27.65 -6.83
C ALA A 140 42.56 -26.24 -7.11
N TYR A 141 41.24 -26.12 -7.19
CA TYR A 141 40.58 -24.82 -7.22
C TYR A 141 40.79 -24.07 -5.90
N PRO A 142 40.67 -22.73 -5.87
CA PRO A 142 40.65 -21.97 -4.62
C PRO A 142 39.58 -22.47 -3.64
N LYS A 143 39.85 -22.39 -2.33
CA LYS A 143 38.96 -22.90 -1.25
C LYS A 143 37.48 -22.50 -1.42
N HIS A 144 37.20 -21.24 -1.76
CA HIS A 144 35.84 -20.74 -1.95
C HIS A 144 35.14 -21.37 -3.18
N VAL A 145 35.87 -21.68 -4.25
CA VAL A 145 35.33 -22.37 -5.44
C VAL A 145 35.03 -23.83 -5.11
N GLN A 146 35.90 -24.51 -4.37
CA GLN A 146 35.65 -25.89 -3.92
C GLN A 146 34.36 -25.99 -3.08
N LEU A 147 34.10 -25.01 -2.21
CA LEU A 147 32.84 -24.90 -1.46
C LEU A 147 31.64 -24.71 -2.39
N LEU A 148 31.72 -23.76 -3.33
CA LEU A 148 30.65 -23.49 -4.29
C LEU A 148 30.32 -24.71 -5.17
N GLN A 149 31.32 -25.42 -5.66
CA GLN A 149 31.16 -26.68 -6.40
C GLN A 149 30.46 -27.75 -5.56
N SER A 150 30.66 -27.71 -4.24
CA SER A 150 30.03 -28.60 -3.27
C SER A 150 28.68 -28.07 -2.73
N ARG A 151 28.09 -27.06 -3.38
CA ARG A 151 26.81 -26.41 -3.00
C ARG A 151 26.83 -25.78 -1.61
N LEU A 152 27.99 -25.28 -1.20
CA LEU A 152 28.21 -24.51 0.02
C LEU A 152 28.57 -23.08 -0.38
N LEU A 153 27.75 -22.10 0.01
CA LEU A 153 28.01 -20.69 -0.24
C LEU A 153 28.93 -20.16 0.87
N PRO A 154 30.21 -19.85 0.58
CA PRO A 154 31.13 -19.36 1.60
C PRO A 154 30.77 -17.95 2.08
N ALA A 155 30.93 -17.70 3.39
CA ALA A 155 30.71 -16.38 3.97
C ALA A 155 31.89 -15.40 3.74
N THR A 156 33.06 -15.88 3.32
CA THR A 156 34.20 -15.06 2.92
C THR A 156 34.95 -15.72 1.76
N ARG A 157 35.63 -14.91 0.95
CA ARG A 157 36.43 -15.42 -0.18
C ARG A 157 37.76 -16.02 0.28
N ILE A 158 38.44 -15.32 1.19
CA ILE A 158 39.76 -15.68 1.72
C ILE A 158 39.53 -16.46 3.03
N ASP A 159 40.20 -17.62 3.14
CA ASP A 159 40.14 -18.55 4.27
C ASP A 159 38.77 -18.65 4.96
N PRO A 160 37.76 -19.16 4.23
CA PRO A 160 36.42 -19.31 4.79
C PRO A 160 36.43 -20.20 6.04
N LYS A 161 35.73 -19.76 7.08
CA LYS A 161 35.45 -20.53 8.31
C LYS A 161 33.97 -20.91 8.44
N THR A 162 33.13 -20.40 7.55
CA THR A 162 31.69 -20.63 7.57
C THR A 162 31.14 -20.65 6.16
N ALA A 163 30.20 -21.56 5.90
CA ALA A 163 29.44 -21.60 4.66
C ALA A 163 27.98 -21.96 4.94
N SER A 164 27.08 -21.49 4.08
CA SER A 164 25.66 -21.83 4.12
C SER A 164 25.32 -22.82 3.01
N THR A 165 24.53 -23.85 3.28
CA THR A 165 24.12 -24.79 2.23
C THR A 165 23.21 -24.08 1.21
N PHE A 166 23.29 -24.46 -0.07
CA PHE A 166 22.40 -23.88 -1.09
C PHE A 166 20.92 -24.14 -0.78
N ARG A 167 20.59 -25.31 -0.21
CA ARG A 167 19.22 -25.63 0.22
C ARG A 167 18.72 -24.69 1.32
N LEU A 168 19.58 -24.29 2.25
CA LEU A 168 19.24 -23.29 3.26
C LEU A 168 18.98 -21.94 2.62
N MET A 169 19.86 -21.50 1.72
CA MET A 169 19.71 -20.20 1.06
C MET A 169 18.45 -20.13 0.21
N GLU A 170 18.11 -21.21 -0.50
CA GLU A 170 16.85 -21.32 -1.25
C GLU A 170 15.63 -21.26 -0.33
N HIS A 171 15.64 -22.05 0.75
CA HIS A 171 14.55 -22.06 1.74
C HIS A 171 14.36 -20.68 2.38
N TYR A 172 15.45 -20.05 2.84
CA TYR A 172 15.41 -18.72 3.42
C TYR A 172 14.90 -17.67 2.43
N HIS A 173 15.42 -17.65 1.20
CA HIS A 173 15.02 -16.68 0.18
C HIS A 173 13.50 -16.75 -0.08
N LEU A 174 12.94 -17.95 -0.28
CA LEU A 174 11.51 -18.13 -0.49
C LEU A 174 10.68 -17.72 0.75
N LEU A 175 11.10 -18.14 1.94
CA LEU A 175 10.39 -17.81 3.18
C LEU A 175 10.45 -16.31 3.48
N HIS A 176 11.61 -15.67 3.28
CA HIS A 176 11.81 -14.24 3.41
C HIS A 176 10.80 -13.46 2.58
N ASN A 177 10.64 -13.79 1.29
CA ASN A 177 9.69 -13.08 0.43
C ASN A 177 8.23 -13.45 0.71
N GLN A 178 7.95 -14.69 1.10
CA GLN A 178 6.59 -15.14 1.37
C GLN A 178 6.04 -14.61 2.70
N SER A 179 6.76 -14.80 3.81
CA SER A 179 6.31 -14.45 5.16
C SER A 179 6.91 -13.16 5.72
N LYS A 180 7.87 -12.54 5.00
CA LYS A 180 8.55 -11.31 5.41
C LYS A 180 9.35 -11.52 6.70
N VAL A 181 9.79 -12.77 6.93
CA VAL A 181 10.61 -13.13 8.09
C VAL A 181 11.94 -12.38 8.03
N SER A 182 12.33 -11.78 9.15
CA SER A 182 13.63 -11.14 9.25
C SER A 182 14.75 -12.19 9.24
N GLY A 183 15.93 -11.83 8.74
CA GLY A 183 17.08 -12.73 8.82
C GLY A 183 17.46 -13.08 10.26
N TYR A 184 17.22 -12.16 11.21
CA TYR A 184 17.44 -12.36 12.64
C TYR A 184 16.55 -13.47 13.20
N GLU A 185 15.24 -13.39 12.99
CA GLU A 185 14.30 -14.41 13.49
C GLU A 185 14.54 -15.78 12.85
N PHE A 186 14.82 -15.79 11.55
CA PHE A 186 15.14 -17.03 10.84
C PHE A 186 16.41 -17.69 11.37
N TYR A 187 17.49 -16.92 11.54
CA TYR A 187 18.75 -17.42 12.08
C TYR A 187 18.60 -17.90 13.53
N ASN A 188 17.93 -17.12 14.39
CA ASN A 188 17.72 -17.52 15.78
C ASN A 188 16.84 -18.76 15.91
N THR A 189 15.88 -18.95 15.00
CA THR A 189 15.12 -20.21 14.93
C THR A 189 16.04 -21.40 14.63
N LEU A 190 17.03 -21.25 13.74
CA LEU A 190 18.02 -22.30 13.47
C LEU A 190 19.00 -22.51 14.62
N ALA A 191 19.42 -21.44 15.29
CA ALA A 191 20.27 -21.51 16.48
C ALA A 191 19.55 -22.31 17.59
N ARG A 192 18.30 -21.96 17.89
CA ARG A 192 17.45 -22.69 18.84
C ARG A 192 17.19 -24.13 18.41
N ARG A 193 16.98 -24.39 17.12
CA ARG A 193 16.86 -25.76 16.60
C ARG A 193 18.14 -26.58 16.81
N THR A 194 19.29 -25.93 16.83
CA THR A 194 20.57 -26.57 17.15
C THR A 194 20.70 -26.86 18.65
N ASN A 195 20.37 -25.86 19.47
CA ASN A 195 20.31 -25.99 20.92
C ASN A 195 19.27 -25.03 21.54
N ASN A 196 18.12 -25.56 21.98
CA ASN A 196 17.04 -24.75 22.55
C ASN A 196 17.11 -24.63 24.08
N THR A 197 18.07 -25.29 24.74
CA THR A 197 18.20 -25.26 26.22
C THR A 197 19.16 -24.16 26.69
N GLY A 198 19.99 -23.63 25.78
CA GLY A 198 21.09 -22.72 26.14
C GLY A 198 22.24 -23.38 26.90
N SER A 199 22.23 -24.72 27.03
CA SER A 199 23.22 -25.46 27.84
C SER A 199 24.61 -25.58 27.21
N GLU A 200 24.75 -25.20 25.95
CA GLU A 200 26.01 -25.20 25.20
C GLU A 200 26.11 -23.86 24.49
N GLU A 201 27.24 -23.15 24.67
CA GLU A 201 27.50 -21.89 23.99
C GLU A 201 27.69 -22.15 22.48
N GLN A 202 26.78 -21.61 21.68
CA GLN A 202 26.86 -21.70 20.24
C GLN A 202 27.58 -20.47 19.68
N LYS A 203 28.66 -20.68 18.94
CA LYS A 203 29.36 -19.60 18.26
C LYS A 203 28.41 -18.86 17.33
N ASP A 204 28.23 -17.56 17.55
CA ASP A 204 27.36 -16.76 16.69
C ASP A 204 27.93 -16.67 15.26
N ARG A 205 27.04 -16.88 14.29
CA ARG A 205 27.26 -16.84 12.85
C ARG A 205 26.21 -16.00 12.14
N TYR A 206 25.40 -15.21 12.86
CA TYR A 206 24.38 -14.36 12.28
C TYR A 206 24.93 -13.43 11.19
N VAL A 207 26.03 -12.74 11.44
CA VAL A 207 26.68 -11.85 10.45
C VAL A 207 27.13 -12.63 9.21
N SER A 208 27.65 -13.84 9.39
CA SER A 208 28.05 -14.71 8.28
C SER A 208 26.84 -15.19 7.47
N PHE A 209 25.74 -15.52 8.15
CA PHE A 209 24.47 -15.86 7.53
C PHE A 209 23.91 -14.68 6.71
N MET A 210 23.81 -13.49 7.28
CA MET A 210 23.30 -12.31 6.57
C MET A 210 24.14 -11.95 5.35
N ARG A 211 25.47 -12.10 5.44
CA ARG A 211 26.35 -11.89 4.29
C ARG A 211 26.11 -12.91 3.18
N THR A 212 25.99 -14.20 3.52
CA THR A 212 25.68 -15.25 2.54
C THR A 212 24.29 -15.07 1.93
N ALA A 213 23.29 -14.64 2.71
CA ALA A 213 21.97 -14.30 2.20
C ALA A 213 22.02 -13.15 1.17
N ARG A 214 22.71 -12.05 1.47
CA ARG A 214 22.86 -10.93 0.53
C ARG A 214 23.58 -11.34 -0.75
N MET A 215 24.68 -12.08 -0.64
CA MET A 215 25.38 -12.62 -1.80
C MET A 215 24.46 -13.53 -2.64
N TRP A 216 23.65 -14.36 -1.98
CA TRP A 216 22.71 -15.25 -2.65
C TRP A 216 21.64 -14.47 -3.42
N PHE A 217 20.99 -13.47 -2.81
CA PHE A 217 19.98 -12.64 -3.48
C PHE A 217 20.57 -11.99 -4.74
N HIS A 218 21.75 -11.37 -4.61
CA HIS A 218 22.43 -10.74 -5.73
C HIS A 218 22.82 -11.72 -6.85
N LEU A 219 23.41 -12.87 -6.52
CA LEU A 219 23.76 -13.89 -7.51
C LEU A 219 22.53 -14.48 -8.19
N LYS A 220 21.41 -14.66 -7.47
CA LYS A 220 20.15 -15.15 -8.02
C LYS A 220 19.53 -14.14 -8.98
N LEU A 221 19.59 -12.84 -8.65
CA LEU A 221 19.21 -11.76 -9.56
C LEU A 221 20.01 -11.85 -10.87
N LEU A 222 21.34 -11.79 -10.79
CA LEU A 222 22.22 -11.83 -11.97
C LEU A 222 22.02 -13.09 -12.80
N LYS A 223 21.88 -14.25 -12.15
CA LYS A 223 21.62 -15.54 -12.81
C LYS A 223 20.28 -15.52 -13.55
N ARG A 224 19.22 -15.00 -12.96
CA ARG A 224 17.87 -14.94 -13.56
C ARG A 224 17.87 -14.12 -14.86
N PHE A 225 18.69 -13.08 -14.95
CA PHE A 225 18.80 -12.23 -16.14
C PHE A 225 19.98 -12.62 -17.05
N GLY A 226 20.56 -13.80 -16.86
CA GLY A 226 21.60 -14.35 -17.74
C GLY A 226 22.91 -13.56 -17.74
N ARG A 227 23.17 -12.73 -16.73
CA ARG A 227 24.35 -11.84 -16.70
C ARG A 227 25.69 -12.59 -16.63
N GLY A 228 25.66 -13.85 -16.19
CA GLY A 228 26.84 -14.73 -16.22
C GLY A 228 27.26 -15.18 -17.63
N ASN A 229 26.40 -15.03 -18.64
CA ASN A 229 26.69 -15.37 -20.03
C ASN A 229 26.96 -14.13 -20.90
N ASP A 230 26.94 -12.93 -20.31
CA ASP A 230 27.26 -11.68 -21.01
C ASP A 230 28.78 -11.59 -21.18
N PRO A 231 29.32 -11.38 -22.40
CA PRO A 231 30.77 -11.26 -22.60
C PRO A 231 31.42 -10.11 -21.81
N GLY A 232 30.66 -9.05 -21.53
CA GLY A 232 31.11 -7.93 -20.68
C GLY A 232 31.01 -8.20 -19.17
N GLY A 233 30.52 -9.39 -18.79
CA GLY A 233 30.33 -9.81 -17.40
C GLY A 233 29.32 -8.97 -16.64
N VAL A 234 29.40 -8.99 -15.31
CA VAL A 234 28.46 -8.23 -14.45
C VAL A 234 28.61 -6.72 -14.64
N GLN A 235 29.81 -6.23 -14.97
CA GLN A 235 30.10 -4.80 -15.11
C GLN A 235 29.39 -4.15 -16.30
N SER A 236 29.03 -4.92 -17.34
CA SER A 236 28.24 -4.42 -18.49
C SER A 236 26.73 -4.32 -18.21
N THR A 237 26.28 -4.69 -17.00
CA THR A 237 24.86 -4.70 -16.65
C THR A 237 24.29 -3.28 -16.65
N LYS A 238 23.40 -3.00 -17.59
CA LYS A 238 22.77 -1.68 -17.74
C LYS A 238 21.79 -1.42 -16.59
N PRO A 239 21.59 -0.15 -16.16
CA PRO A 239 20.60 0.15 -15.12
C PRO A 239 19.20 -0.33 -15.53
N GLY A 240 18.44 -0.88 -14.59
CA GLY A 240 17.10 -1.43 -14.81
C GLY A 240 17.00 -2.73 -15.64
N SER A 241 18.10 -3.26 -16.17
CA SER A 241 18.07 -4.44 -17.04
C SER A 241 17.73 -5.76 -16.32
N CYS A 242 17.86 -5.78 -14.99
CA CYS A 242 17.52 -6.89 -14.11
C CYS A 242 16.15 -6.72 -13.40
N ALA A 243 15.26 -5.89 -13.94
CA ALA A 243 13.89 -5.77 -13.44
C ALA A 243 12.95 -6.72 -14.20
N VAL A 244 12.04 -7.39 -13.49
CA VAL A 244 10.96 -8.18 -14.11
C VAL A 244 9.93 -7.21 -14.69
N LEU A 245 9.91 -7.09 -16.02
CA LEU A 245 9.02 -6.19 -16.74
C LEU A 245 7.57 -6.69 -16.74
N CYS A 246 6.61 -5.76 -16.75
CA CYS A 246 5.19 -6.09 -16.94
C CYS A 246 4.91 -6.54 -18.38
N PRO A 247 4.53 -7.80 -18.66
CA PRO A 247 4.33 -8.29 -20.03
C PRO A 247 3.16 -7.64 -20.76
N ALA A 248 2.19 -7.08 -20.03
CA ALA A 248 1.01 -6.43 -20.57
C ALA A 248 1.17 -4.90 -20.73
N CYS A 249 2.30 -4.32 -20.32
CA CYS A 249 2.65 -2.95 -20.70
C CYS A 249 3.17 -2.90 -22.14
N PRO A 250 3.04 -1.76 -22.83
CA PRO A 250 3.64 -1.57 -24.14
C PRO A 250 5.18 -1.62 -24.06
N HIS A 251 5.79 -2.50 -24.86
CA HIS A 251 7.24 -2.65 -25.03
C HIS A 251 7.56 -2.72 -26.54
N PRO A 252 7.99 -1.59 -27.14
CA PRO A 252 8.47 -1.54 -28.51
C PRO A 252 9.51 -2.64 -28.79
N GLY A 253 9.41 -3.28 -29.96
CA GLY A 253 10.26 -4.40 -30.35
C GLY A 253 10.04 -5.72 -29.60
N LYS A 254 9.12 -5.79 -28.63
CA LYS A 254 8.80 -7.02 -27.89
C LYS A 254 7.36 -7.48 -28.06
N ASN A 255 6.40 -6.60 -27.80
CA ASN A 255 4.97 -6.97 -27.77
C ASN A 255 4.07 -5.94 -28.47
N LEU A 256 4.65 -5.03 -29.26
CA LEU A 256 3.92 -4.08 -30.09
C LEU A 256 4.10 -4.40 -31.58
N PRO A 257 3.09 -4.14 -32.43
CA PRO A 257 3.23 -4.17 -33.89
C PRO A 257 4.31 -3.21 -34.38
N LEU A 258 4.92 -3.41 -35.56
CA LEU A 258 6.00 -2.54 -36.06
C LEU A 258 5.53 -1.10 -36.35
N ASP A 259 4.29 -0.93 -36.75
CA ASP A 259 3.63 0.33 -37.09
C ASP A 259 2.97 1.02 -35.90
N TRP A 260 3.22 0.55 -34.67
CA TRP A 260 2.59 1.08 -33.45
C TRP A 260 2.79 2.60 -33.27
N ALA A 261 3.97 3.10 -33.64
CA ALA A 261 4.36 4.50 -33.48
C ALA A 261 3.64 5.44 -34.45
N THR A 262 3.27 4.93 -35.63
CA THR A 262 2.54 5.64 -36.68
C THR A 262 1.06 5.26 -36.71
N ALA A 263 0.58 4.57 -35.68
CA ALA A 263 -0.81 4.14 -35.61
C ALA A 263 -1.74 5.36 -35.60
N PRO A 264 -2.89 5.27 -36.31
CA PRO A 264 -3.79 6.42 -36.42
C PRO A 264 -4.39 6.76 -35.05
N PRO A 265 -4.86 8.01 -34.83
CA PRO A 265 -5.37 8.47 -33.53
C PRO A 265 -6.39 7.53 -32.88
N GLU A 266 -7.25 6.90 -33.67
CA GLU A 266 -8.32 5.99 -33.22
C GLU A 266 -7.81 4.65 -32.67
N ARG A 267 -6.53 4.33 -32.90
CA ARG A 267 -5.88 3.08 -32.43
C ARG A 267 -4.64 3.31 -31.57
N SER A 268 -3.99 4.46 -31.69
CA SER A 268 -2.77 4.81 -30.94
C SER A 268 -2.92 4.64 -29.42
N TRP A 269 -4.12 4.84 -28.88
CA TRP A 269 -4.44 4.64 -27.46
C TRP A 269 -4.26 3.20 -26.96
N LEU A 270 -4.26 2.19 -27.84
CA LEU A 270 -3.98 0.79 -27.49
C LEU A 270 -2.56 0.59 -26.94
N TYR A 271 -1.63 1.45 -27.35
CA TYR A 271 -0.21 1.37 -27.00
C TYR A 271 0.18 2.30 -25.85
N ARG A 272 -0.82 2.86 -25.16
CA ARG A 272 -0.64 3.82 -24.08
C ARG A 272 -0.07 3.16 -22.82
N LEU A 273 0.96 3.78 -22.26
CA LEU A 273 1.55 3.37 -20.99
C LEU A 273 0.83 4.03 -19.81
N PHE A 274 0.59 3.28 -18.74
CA PHE A 274 -0.04 3.77 -17.51
C PHE A 274 0.96 3.66 -16.36
N VAL A 275 1.37 4.81 -15.82
CA VAL A 275 2.29 4.89 -14.70
C VAL A 275 1.65 5.58 -13.51
N GLY A 276 2.11 5.25 -12.31
CA GLY A 276 1.62 5.81 -11.06
C GLY A 276 2.77 6.17 -10.16
N LEU A 277 2.67 7.31 -9.48
CA LEU A 277 3.66 7.84 -8.56
C LEU A 277 3.05 7.87 -7.16
N ASP A 278 3.85 7.50 -6.17
CA ASP A 278 3.51 7.66 -4.76
C ASP A 278 4.76 7.44 -3.89
N ALA A 279 4.66 7.84 -2.61
CA ALA A 279 5.67 7.68 -1.58
C ALA A 279 5.19 6.84 -0.39
N ASN A 280 6.03 5.89 0.03
CA ASN A 280 5.77 5.05 1.20
C ASN A 280 6.62 5.47 2.40
N PHE A 281 5.97 6.07 3.39
CA PHE A 281 6.58 6.51 4.65
C PHE A 281 6.66 5.45 5.75
N ARG A 282 6.22 4.20 5.48
CA ARG A 282 6.46 3.06 6.39
C ARG A 282 7.87 2.49 6.18
N LEU A 283 8.42 2.59 4.97
CA LEU A 283 9.76 2.11 4.60
C LEU A 283 10.88 3.09 5.00
N LYS A 284 10.81 3.55 6.24
CA LYS A 284 11.80 4.43 6.91
C LYS A 284 13.14 3.70 7.12
N ARG A 285 14.28 4.42 7.05
CA ARG A 285 15.61 3.88 7.39
C ARG A 285 16.34 4.77 8.41
N ARG A 286 16.81 4.17 9.50
CA ARG A 286 17.66 4.87 10.49
C ARG A 286 19.06 5.14 9.97
N ASP A 287 19.68 6.17 10.50
CA ASP A 287 21.07 6.50 10.22
C ASP A 287 22.03 5.66 11.09
N VAL A 288 22.23 4.40 10.72
CA VAL A 288 23.02 3.41 11.49
C VAL A 288 24.30 2.93 10.80
N SER A 289 24.51 3.31 9.53
CA SER A 289 25.65 2.85 8.72
C SER A 289 25.84 3.73 7.48
N SER A 290 26.90 3.47 6.70
CA SER A 290 27.27 4.21 5.49
C SER A 290 27.55 3.27 4.31
N ASP A 291 27.55 3.79 3.09
CA ASP A 291 27.89 3.03 1.87
C ASP A 291 29.32 2.49 1.86
N LEU A 292 30.22 3.06 2.68
CA LEU A 292 31.60 2.57 2.83
C LEU A 292 31.63 1.20 3.54
N VAL A 293 30.78 1.03 4.56
CA VAL A 293 30.72 -0.19 5.38
C VAL A 293 29.70 -1.18 4.82
N ASP A 294 28.59 -0.66 4.29
CA ASP A 294 27.48 -1.43 3.72
C ASP A 294 27.12 -0.96 2.30
N PRO A 295 27.96 -1.23 1.29
CA PRO A 295 27.69 -0.86 -0.09
C PRO A 295 26.53 -1.68 -0.66
N GLY A 296 25.78 -1.10 -1.60
CA GLY A 296 24.83 -1.86 -2.41
C GLY A 296 25.56 -2.84 -3.32
N LEU A 297 25.11 -4.09 -3.37
CA LEU A 297 25.61 -5.05 -4.36
C LEU A 297 24.97 -4.76 -5.72
N ASN A 298 23.71 -4.34 -5.71
CA ASN A 298 23.03 -3.84 -6.89
C ASN A 298 23.33 -2.34 -7.09
N ARG A 299 23.88 -1.97 -8.26
CA ARG A 299 24.21 -0.57 -8.63
C ARG A 299 23.17 -0.01 -9.60
N GLY A 300 21.90 -0.09 -9.21
CA GLY A 300 20.78 0.38 -10.03
C GLY A 300 20.37 -0.55 -11.18
N TYR A 301 20.78 -1.82 -11.15
CA TYR A 301 20.46 -2.81 -12.20
C TYR A 301 18.99 -3.23 -12.21
N ALA A 302 18.22 -2.99 -11.14
CA ALA A 302 16.83 -3.46 -11.00
C ALA A 302 15.83 -2.30 -10.79
N TYR A 303 15.25 -2.18 -9.59
CA TYR A 303 14.14 -1.25 -9.33
C TYR A 303 14.64 0.06 -8.72
N PHE A 304 15.56 -0.02 -7.76
CA PHE A 304 16.25 1.18 -7.27
C PHE A 304 17.02 1.85 -8.40
N VAL A 305 16.99 3.19 -8.39
CA VAL A 305 17.86 4.01 -9.23
C VAL A 305 19.32 3.84 -8.84
N GLU A 306 20.24 4.18 -9.74
CA GLU A 306 21.67 4.20 -9.40
C GLU A 306 21.91 5.29 -8.34
N GLU A 307 22.42 4.88 -7.18
CA GLU A 307 22.46 5.72 -5.99
C GLU A 307 23.35 6.94 -6.17
N HIS A 308 24.53 6.78 -6.78
CA HIS A 308 25.48 7.87 -6.90
C HIS A 308 24.93 8.98 -7.80
N ALA A 309 24.42 8.63 -8.98
CA ALA A 309 23.76 9.54 -9.90
C ALA A 309 22.57 10.23 -9.23
N TYR A 310 21.75 9.48 -8.49
CA TYR A 310 20.60 10.05 -7.78
C TYR A 310 21.01 11.05 -6.68
N ARG A 311 22.03 10.71 -5.87
CA ARG A 311 22.54 11.63 -4.84
C ARG A 311 23.19 12.88 -5.44
N THR A 312 23.94 12.73 -6.53
CA THR A 312 24.52 13.89 -7.24
C THR A 312 23.43 14.82 -7.74
N TYR A 313 22.39 14.26 -8.38
CA TYR A 313 21.22 15.02 -8.83
C TYR A 313 20.54 15.75 -7.66
N LEU A 314 20.26 15.06 -6.55
CA LEU A 314 19.62 15.67 -5.38
C LEU A 314 20.49 16.80 -4.80
N ASN A 315 21.79 16.58 -4.62
CA ASN A 315 22.69 17.61 -4.08
C ASN A 315 22.76 18.87 -4.96
N MET A 316 22.57 18.71 -6.27
CA MET A 316 22.61 19.79 -7.24
C MET A 316 21.32 20.61 -7.25
N TYR A 317 20.16 19.97 -7.20
CA TYR A 317 18.86 20.62 -7.48
C TYR A 317 17.92 20.78 -6.27
N ASP A 318 18.27 20.23 -5.10
CA ASP A 318 17.41 20.30 -3.91
C ASP A 318 17.29 21.72 -3.30
N LYS A 319 18.24 22.62 -3.61
CA LYS A 319 18.29 23.97 -3.04
C LYS A 319 17.38 24.98 -3.74
N ASP A 320 16.87 24.66 -4.92
CA ASP A 320 16.21 25.61 -5.83
C ASP A 320 14.67 25.45 -5.88
N GLN A 321 14.06 24.73 -4.92
CA GLN A 321 12.63 24.47 -4.95
C GLN A 321 11.85 25.40 -4.00
N HIS A 322 11.01 26.27 -4.58
CA HIS A 322 9.93 26.93 -3.84
C HIS A 322 8.81 25.93 -3.55
N GLU A 323 8.39 25.84 -2.29
CA GLU A 323 7.20 25.07 -1.92
C GLU A 323 5.94 25.82 -2.35
N ASP A 324 5.31 25.36 -3.44
CA ASP A 324 4.02 25.90 -3.89
C ASP A 324 2.94 25.63 -2.83
N GLN A 325 2.23 26.68 -2.39
CA GLN A 325 1.11 26.54 -1.48
C GLN A 325 0.01 25.67 -2.10
N SER A 326 -0.46 24.66 -1.37
CA SER A 326 -1.55 23.80 -1.83
C SER A 326 -2.83 24.62 -1.96
N THR A 327 -3.37 24.70 -3.17
CA THR A 327 -4.70 25.27 -3.47
C THR A 327 -5.85 24.30 -3.14
N CYS A 328 -5.56 23.04 -2.79
CA CYS A 328 -6.57 22.04 -2.46
C CYS A 328 -6.83 21.95 -0.93
N ASN A 329 -8.11 21.91 -0.55
CA ASN A 329 -8.65 22.04 0.81
C ASN A 329 -8.11 21.07 1.88
N SER A 330 -7.51 19.93 1.50
CA SER A 330 -7.22 18.83 2.44
C SER A 330 -5.75 18.38 2.51
N HIS A 331 -4.87 18.90 1.65
CA HIS A 331 -3.50 18.40 1.54
C HIS A 331 -2.50 19.05 2.51
N ASN A 332 -2.82 20.21 3.09
CA ASN A 332 -1.94 20.89 4.03
C ASN A 332 -1.69 20.10 5.32
N ALA A 333 -2.70 19.41 5.86
CA ALA A 333 -2.59 18.64 7.10
C ALA A 333 -1.72 17.37 6.94
N VAL A 334 -1.82 16.69 5.79
CA VAL A 334 -1.05 15.47 5.49
C VAL A 334 0.41 15.80 5.15
N LYS A 335 0.65 16.88 4.39
CA LYS A 335 1.99 17.38 4.07
C LYS A 335 2.79 17.74 5.33
N LEU A 336 2.20 18.47 6.28
CA LEU A 336 2.87 18.83 7.54
C LEU A 336 3.21 17.62 8.43
N ALA A 337 2.37 16.58 8.42
CA ALA A 337 2.63 15.35 9.18
C ALA A 337 3.79 14.52 8.57
N ASN A 338 3.93 14.52 7.24
CA ASN A 338 4.94 13.74 6.51
C ASN A 338 6.32 14.43 6.43
N MET A 339 6.39 15.75 6.67
CA MET A 339 7.65 16.53 6.66
C MET A 339 8.47 16.45 7.95
N ARG A 340 7.91 15.95 9.06
CA ARG A 340 8.65 15.76 10.33
C ARG A 340 9.53 14.52 10.25
N GLY A 341 10.70 14.67 9.61
CA GLY A 341 11.81 13.73 9.77
C GLY A 341 12.22 13.69 11.24
N GLY A 342 12.15 12.50 11.86
CA GLY A 342 12.63 12.34 13.24
C GLY A 342 14.15 12.51 13.30
N GLU A 343 14.65 13.07 14.40
CA GLU A 343 16.08 13.05 14.71
C GLU A 343 16.62 11.61 14.54
N ARG A 344 17.65 11.42 13.70
CA ARG A 344 18.33 10.13 13.36
C ARG A 344 17.73 9.25 12.24
N MET A 345 16.97 9.83 11.31
CA MET A 345 16.49 9.15 10.10
C MET A 345 17.33 9.53 8.87
N ALA A 346 17.87 8.55 8.15
CA ALA A 346 18.60 8.78 6.90
C ALA A 346 17.69 8.69 5.66
N ALA A 347 16.57 7.98 5.76
CA ALA A 347 15.50 8.03 4.77
C ALA A 347 14.13 8.08 5.47
N SER A 348 13.29 9.06 5.12
CA SER A 348 11.92 9.21 5.63
C SER A 348 10.94 8.25 5.00
N GLY A 349 11.28 7.65 3.85
CA GLY A 349 10.45 6.73 3.10
C GLY A 349 11.09 6.35 1.76
N VAL A 350 10.27 5.78 0.87
CA VAL A 350 10.65 5.37 -0.49
C VAL A 350 9.64 5.92 -1.48
N GLY A 351 10.11 6.61 -2.52
CA GLY A 351 9.29 7.01 -3.67
C GLY A 351 9.32 5.95 -4.76
N THR A 352 8.27 5.88 -5.59
CA THR A 352 8.23 4.93 -6.71
C THR A 352 7.50 5.48 -7.93
N VAL A 353 7.83 4.92 -9.09
CA VAL A 353 6.96 4.93 -10.28
C VAL A 353 6.68 3.50 -10.72
N GLU A 354 5.42 3.14 -10.94
CA GLU A 354 5.04 1.76 -11.28
C GLU A 354 3.92 1.66 -12.32
N CYS A 355 3.69 0.46 -12.86
CA CYS A 355 2.58 0.18 -13.75
C CYS A 355 1.25 0.17 -12.99
N VAL A 356 0.36 1.11 -13.30
CA VAL A 356 -0.91 1.26 -12.56
C VAL A 356 -1.95 0.21 -12.95
N ARG A 357 -1.90 -0.30 -14.18
CA ARG A 357 -2.89 -1.29 -14.65
C ARG A 357 -2.64 -2.69 -14.12
N HIS A 358 -1.37 -3.03 -13.90
CA HIS A 358 -0.95 -4.38 -13.57
C HIS A 358 -0.20 -4.50 -12.24
N ASP A 359 -0.01 -3.37 -11.53
CA ASP A 359 0.53 -3.33 -10.17
C ASP A 359 1.92 -3.98 -10.12
N MET A 360 2.84 -3.39 -10.88
CA MET A 360 4.21 -3.90 -11.07
C MET A 360 5.21 -2.74 -11.10
N LYS A 361 6.25 -2.83 -10.27
CA LYS A 361 7.35 -1.84 -10.22
C LYS A 361 8.06 -1.74 -11.56
N ARG A 362 8.43 -0.52 -11.95
CA ARG A 362 9.18 -0.28 -13.18
C ARG A 362 10.70 -0.36 -12.92
N PRO A 363 11.50 -0.58 -13.97
CA PRO A 363 12.96 -0.50 -13.86
C PRO A 363 13.41 0.90 -13.43
N SER A 364 14.42 0.99 -12.56
CA SER A 364 15.07 2.25 -12.14
C SER A 364 14.06 3.34 -11.77
N SER A 365 13.06 2.99 -10.97
CA SER A 365 11.92 3.85 -10.66
C SER A 365 11.67 4.01 -9.16
N VAL A 366 12.55 3.45 -8.32
CA VAL A 366 12.44 3.49 -6.87
C VAL A 366 13.63 4.26 -6.31
N GLY A 367 13.41 5.11 -5.32
CA GLY A 367 14.49 5.84 -4.65
C GLY A 367 14.15 6.20 -3.22
N ASP A 368 15.20 6.35 -2.40
CA ASP A 368 15.05 6.81 -1.04
C ASP A 368 14.70 8.29 -0.98
N LEU A 369 13.83 8.62 -0.02
CA LEU A 369 13.40 9.97 0.27
C LEU A 369 14.15 10.49 1.50
N GLN A 370 14.93 11.56 1.33
CA GLN A 370 15.76 12.11 2.41
C GLN A 370 14.88 12.88 3.41
N LYS A 371 13.91 13.65 2.92
CA LYS A 371 12.96 14.40 3.73
C LYS A 371 11.64 14.55 2.99
N GLY A 372 10.64 13.76 3.37
CA GLY A 372 9.30 13.83 2.78
C GLY A 372 9.30 13.47 1.29
N GLU A 373 8.16 13.68 0.64
CA GLU A 373 8.00 13.49 -0.80
C GLU A 373 8.17 14.85 -1.51
N ARG A 374 9.41 15.19 -1.85
CA ARG A 374 9.73 16.43 -2.56
C ARG A 374 9.61 16.23 -4.08
N TYR A 375 9.29 17.29 -4.81
CA TYR A 375 9.18 17.22 -6.26
C TYR A 375 10.50 16.80 -6.91
N VAL A 376 11.64 17.33 -6.46
CA VAL A 376 12.97 16.90 -6.97
C VAL A 376 13.16 15.37 -6.92
N ASN A 377 12.70 14.70 -5.86
CA ASN A 377 12.77 13.24 -5.75
C ASN A 377 11.85 12.57 -6.79
N MET A 378 10.59 12.97 -6.84
CA MET A 378 9.59 12.33 -7.71
C MET A 378 9.81 12.63 -9.19
N ASP A 379 10.32 13.82 -9.53
CA ASP A 379 10.75 14.23 -10.85
C ASP A 379 11.84 13.28 -11.39
N TYR A 380 12.89 13.02 -10.59
CA TYR A 380 13.95 12.09 -10.98
C TYR A 380 13.43 10.67 -11.20
N LEU A 381 12.61 10.16 -10.28
CA LEU A 381 12.07 8.80 -10.39
C LEU A 381 11.14 8.65 -11.60
N PHE A 382 10.35 9.68 -11.89
CA PHE A 382 9.51 9.76 -13.09
C PHE A 382 10.35 9.74 -14.37
N ALA A 383 11.34 10.63 -14.45
CA ALA A 383 12.20 10.75 -15.61
C ALA A 383 13.04 9.48 -15.83
N SER A 384 13.66 8.93 -14.78
CA SER A 384 14.43 7.67 -14.83
C SER A 384 13.58 6.46 -15.24
N SER A 385 12.32 6.38 -14.82
CA SER A 385 11.40 5.30 -15.19
C SER A 385 10.96 5.34 -16.67
N LEU A 386 10.98 6.54 -17.28
CA LEU A 386 10.49 6.79 -18.62
C LEU A 386 11.59 7.03 -19.66
N CYS A 387 12.81 7.40 -19.28
CA CYS A 387 13.90 7.73 -20.20
C CYS A 387 14.23 6.57 -21.17
N LYS A 388 14.02 5.31 -20.73
CA LYS A 388 14.22 4.10 -21.55
C LYS A 388 12.97 3.59 -22.27
N SER A 389 11.87 4.34 -22.20
CA SER A 389 10.60 3.99 -22.83
C SER A 389 10.40 4.85 -24.06
N GLU A 390 10.34 4.21 -25.23
CA GLU A 390 10.03 4.90 -26.51
C GLU A 390 8.52 5.18 -26.67
N VAL A 391 7.69 4.68 -25.75
CA VAL A 391 6.22 4.87 -25.79
C VAL A 391 5.84 6.35 -25.71
N VAL A 392 5.11 6.80 -26.74
CA VAL A 392 4.67 8.19 -26.95
C VAL A 392 3.54 8.60 -25.99
N GLN A 393 2.51 7.77 -25.84
CA GLN A 393 1.34 8.11 -25.02
C GLN A 393 1.47 7.57 -23.60
N VAL A 394 1.41 8.46 -22.60
CA VAL A 394 1.53 8.11 -21.18
C VAL A 394 0.39 8.71 -20.38
N VAL A 395 -0.25 7.89 -19.54
CA VAL A 395 -1.15 8.35 -18.48
C VAL A 395 -0.42 8.22 -17.15
N VAL A 396 -0.44 9.30 -16.39
CA VAL A 396 0.25 9.43 -15.11
C VAL A 396 -0.80 9.57 -14.01
N SER A 397 -0.77 8.65 -13.06
CA SER A 397 -1.57 8.70 -11.84
C SER A 397 -0.73 9.26 -10.71
N TYR A 398 -1.20 10.33 -10.06
CA TYR A 398 -0.53 10.83 -8.86
C TYR A 398 -1.51 11.58 -7.97
N ASP A 399 -1.46 11.35 -6.66
CA ASP A 399 -2.32 12.00 -5.67
C ASP A 399 -2.36 13.51 -5.82
N ILE A 400 -1.19 14.11 -6.01
CA ILE A 400 -1.03 15.55 -6.17
C ILE A 400 -0.76 15.93 -7.62
N ALA A 401 -1.24 15.15 -8.59
CA ALA A 401 -1.08 15.44 -10.02
C ALA A 401 -1.49 16.87 -10.38
N CYS A 402 -2.55 17.39 -9.77
CA CYS A 402 -3.04 18.76 -10.02
C CYS A 402 -2.12 19.88 -9.54
N GLN A 403 -1.17 19.58 -8.64
CA GLN A 403 -0.18 20.53 -8.14
C GLN A 403 1.17 20.27 -8.81
N TRP A 404 1.60 19.01 -8.83
CA TRP A 404 2.89 18.59 -9.33
C TRP A 404 3.10 18.86 -10.82
N SER A 405 2.06 18.62 -11.65
CA SER A 405 2.16 18.74 -13.11
C SER A 405 2.24 20.18 -13.63
N VAL A 406 1.77 21.16 -12.85
CA VAL A 406 1.69 22.58 -13.26
C VAL A 406 3.07 23.12 -13.63
N ASN A 407 4.04 22.91 -12.74
CA ASN A 407 5.41 23.40 -12.90
C ASN A 407 6.40 22.30 -13.33
N LEU A 408 5.92 21.10 -13.62
CA LEU A 408 6.79 19.95 -13.92
C LEU A 408 7.78 20.24 -15.04
N TRP A 409 7.31 20.79 -16.14
CA TRP A 409 8.16 21.03 -17.32
C TRP A 409 9.16 22.15 -17.09
N SER A 410 8.76 23.20 -16.38
CA SER A 410 9.67 24.27 -15.94
C SER A 410 10.78 23.74 -15.02
N ARG A 411 10.48 22.74 -14.17
CA ARG A 411 11.49 22.07 -13.35
C ARG A 411 12.38 21.16 -14.19
N MET A 412 11.80 20.38 -15.11
CA MET A 412 12.54 19.43 -15.95
C MET A 412 13.57 20.12 -16.85
N THR A 413 13.32 21.34 -17.32
CA THR A 413 14.30 22.11 -18.12
C THR A 413 15.49 22.63 -17.32
N GLN A 414 15.38 22.69 -15.99
CA GLN A 414 16.48 23.08 -15.10
C GLN A 414 17.42 21.91 -14.78
N TYR A 415 16.97 20.68 -15.02
CA TYR A 415 17.73 19.48 -14.70
C TYR A 415 18.63 19.07 -15.87
N ASP A 416 19.87 18.69 -15.53
CA ASP A 416 20.79 17.99 -16.42
C ASP A 416 20.37 16.52 -16.58
N PHE A 417 19.15 16.31 -17.06
CA PHE A 417 18.56 15.01 -17.30
C PHE A 417 17.81 15.01 -18.63
N GLU A 418 18.22 14.15 -19.56
CA GLU A 418 17.56 14.03 -20.85
C GLU A 418 16.15 13.43 -20.70
N PHE A 419 15.14 14.30 -20.74
CA PHE A 419 13.75 13.91 -20.86
C PHE A 419 13.12 14.59 -22.07
N ASN A 420 12.90 13.83 -23.15
CA ASN A 420 12.24 14.36 -24.33
C ASN A 420 10.73 14.43 -24.11
N GLN A 421 10.26 15.59 -23.66
CA GLN A 421 8.84 15.91 -23.49
C GLN A 421 8.13 16.02 -24.84
N GLU A 422 8.75 16.64 -25.85
CA GLU A 422 8.14 16.96 -27.14
C GLU A 422 7.69 15.72 -27.92
N GLN A 423 8.36 14.58 -27.69
CA GLN A 423 8.01 13.30 -28.30
C GLN A 423 6.90 12.54 -27.55
N ARG A 424 6.28 13.12 -26.50
CA ARG A 424 5.32 12.41 -25.65
C ARG A 424 4.04 13.20 -25.44
N THR A 425 2.92 12.48 -25.48
CA THR A 425 1.61 12.97 -25.03
C THR A 425 1.34 12.43 -23.64
N ILE A 426 1.32 13.31 -22.64
CA ILE A 426 1.19 12.93 -21.22
C ILE A 426 -0.11 13.48 -20.64
N ILE A 427 -0.91 12.59 -20.07
CA ILE A 427 -2.16 12.93 -19.37
C ILE A 427 -1.97 12.67 -17.89
N PHE A 428 -2.20 13.70 -17.07
CA PHE A 428 -2.12 13.59 -15.61
C PHE A 428 -3.52 13.37 -15.02
N LEU A 429 -3.65 12.41 -14.12
CA LEU A 429 -4.88 12.04 -13.44
C LEU A 429 -4.62 11.78 -11.96
N ILE A 430 -5.67 11.93 -11.16
CA ILE A 430 -5.63 11.62 -9.72
C ILE A 430 -6.33 10.26 -9.49
N PRO A 431 -5.76 9.36 -8.68
CA PRO A 431 -6.40 8.09 -8.34
C PRO A 431 -7.82 8.29 -7.77
N LYS A 432 -8.75 7.39 -8.10
CA LYS A 432 -10.19 7.56 -7.84
C LYS A 432 -10.54 7.70 -6.36
N PHE A 433 -9.77 7.08 -5.46
CA PHE A 433 -9.97 7.16 -4.02
C PHE A 433 -9.53 8.52 -3.46
N HIS A 434 -8.48 9.09 -4.04
CA HIS A 434 -7.89 10.36 -3.59
C HIS A 434 -8.61 11.57 -4.21
N LEU A 435 -9.16 11.43 -5.41
CA LEU A 435 -9.84 12.48 -6.17
C LEU A 435 -10.87 13.29 -5.35
N PRO A 436 -11.78 12.68 -4.53
CA PRO A 436 -12.76 13.44 -3.74
C PRO A 436 -12.17 14.38 -2.68
N ALA A 437 -10.89 14.21 -2.30
CA ALA A 437 -10.20 15.10 -1.35
C ALA A 437 -9.67 16.39 -2.01
N HIS A 438 -9.82 16.53 -3.33
CA HIS A 438 -9.45 17.74 -4.07
C HIS A 438 -10.64 18.68 -4.26
N GLN A 439 -10.36 19.92 -4.61
CA GLN A 439 -11.39 20.89 -5.02
C GLN A 439 -12.16 20.41 -6.26
N GLU A 440 -13.39 20.88 -6.44
CA GLU A 440 -14.31 20.42 -7.48
C GLU A 440 -13.74 20.49 -8.89
N SER A 441 -13.04 21.59 -9.24
CA SER A 441 -12.38 21.73 -10.54
C SER A 441 -11.35 20.63 -10.80
N CYS A 442 -10.62 20.18 -9.78
CA CYS A 442 -9.70 19.06 -9.89
C CYS A 442 -10.44 17.72 -10.04
N GLN A 443 -11.57 17.55 -9.36
CA GLN A 443 -12.39 16.34 -9.44
C GLN A 443 -12.94 16.08 -10.84
N ILE A 444 -13.05 17.11 -11.66
CA ILE A 444 -13.49 16.98 -13.05
C ILE A 444 -12.26 16.84 -13.97
N LYS A 445 -11.33 17.80 -13.91
CA LYS A 445 -10.17 17.87 -14.83
C LYS A 445 -9.23 16.66 -14.76
N TYR A 446 -9.01 16.10 -13.57
CA TYR A 446 -8.06 15.00 -13.35
C TYR A 446 -8.74 13.63 -13.16
N SER A 447 -10.00 13.50 -13.59
CA SER A 447 -10.81 12.30 -13.39
C SER A 447 -10.57 11.25 -14.46
N TYR A 448 -10.26 10.01 -14.03
CA TYR A 448 -10.28 8.84 -14.91
C TYR A 448 -11.65 8.58 -15.57
N ASN A 449 -12.75 9.08 -15.02
CA ASN A 449 -14.08 8.81 -15.56
C ASN A 449 -14.43 9.72 -16.76
N TYR A 450 -13.72 10.84 -16.93
CA TYR A 450 -14.01 11.83 -17.98
C TYR A 450 -12.95 11.89 -19.08
N VAL A 451 -11.96 10.99 -19.04
CA VAL A 451 -10.88 10.94 -20.04
C VAL A 451 -11.09 9.75 -20.99
N LYS A 452 -11.02 10.02 -22.30
CA LYS A 452 -11.09 9.00 -23.34
C LYS A 452 -9.96 7.97 -23.24
N HIS A 453 -10.30 6.74 -23.60
CA HIS A 453 -9.35 5.63 -23.81
C HIS A 453 -8.52 5.18 -22.58
N VAL A 454 -8.91 5.56 -21.36
CA VAL A 454 -8.27 5.06 -20.12
C VAL A 454 -8.97 3.82 -19.53
N GLY A 455 -10.17 3.49 -20.02
CA GLY A 455 -10.98 2.36 -19.57
C GLY A 455 -11.40 2.50 -18.10
N ARG A 456 -11.67 1.37 -17.42
CA ARG A 456 -12.02 1.34 -15.98
C ARG A 456 -10.80 1.31 -15.06
N THR A 457 -9.70 1.97 -15.44
CA THR A 457 -8.51 2.12 -14.59
C THR A 457 -8.86 2.93 -13.33
N ASP A 458 -8.33 2.55 -12.16
CA ASP A 458 -8.62 3.21 -10.88
C ASP A 458 -7.52 4.17 -10.40
N GLY A 459 -6.26 3.96 -10.82
CA GLY A 459 -5.13 4.77 -10.34
C GLY A 459 -4.44 4.23 -9.09
N GLU A 460 -5.00 3.19 -8.44
CA GLU A 460 -4.73 2.81 -7.03
C GLU A 460 -3.71 1.69 -6.87
N ALA A 461 -2.98 1.33 -7.94
CA ALA A 461 -2.08 0.17 -7.91
C ALA A 461 -0.90 0.36 -6.95
N VAL A 462 -0.40 1.59 -6.84
CA VAL A 462 0.79 1.89 -6.02
C VAL A 462 0.55 1.55 -4.55
N GLU A 463 -0.64 1.85 -4.05
CA GLU A 463 -1.07 1.51 -2.69
C GLU A 463 -1.14 0.00 -2.43
N ARG A 464 -1.59 -0.78 -3.43
CA ARG A 464 -1.60 -2.26 -3.35
C ARG A 464 -0.18 -2.82 -3.34
N GLY A 465 0.71 -2.26 -4.16
CA GLY A 465 2.13 -2.57 -4.15
C GLY A 465 2.77 -2.29 -2.79
N TRP A 466 2.45 -1.15 -2.18
CA TRP A 466 2.89 -0.79 -0.83
C TRP A 466 2.39 -1.73 0.25
N ALA A 467 1.11 -2.08 0.24
CA ALA A 467 0.56 -3.05 1.17
C ALA A 467 1.33 -4.39 1.15
N ALA A 468 1.78 -4.84 -0.02
CA ALA A 468 2.52 -6.09 -0.18
C ALA A 468 3.95 -6.03 0.41
N VAL A 469 4.62 -4.88 0.35
CA VAL A 469 6.01 -4.71 0.81
C VAL A 469 6.14 -4.11 2.21
N ASN A 470 5.06 -3.58 2.78
CA ASN A 470 5.07 -2.98 4.12
C ASN A 470 5.51 -3.95 5.23
N GLY A 471 5.37 -5.26 5.02
CA GLY A 471 5.89 -6.28 5.94
C GLY A 471 7.41 -6.25 6.13
N PHE A 472 8.17 -5.68 5.17
CA PHE A 472 9.62 -5.52 5.29
C PHE A 472 10.04 -4.27 6.07
N SER A 473 9.11 -3.37 6.42
CA SER A 473 9.45 -2.10 7.09
C SER A 473 10.22 -2.29 8.40
N GLY A 474 9.84 -3.27 9.21
CA GLY A 474 10.50 -3.55 10.49
C GLY A 474 11.96 -3.97 10.33
N SER A 475 12.26 -4.87 9.39
CA SER A 475 13.62 -5.38 9.18
C SER A 475 14.50 -4.39 8.41
N THR A 476 13.95 -3.75 7.38
CA THR A 476 14.69 -2.80 6.54
C THR A 476 15.04 -1.50 7.24
N LYS A 477 14.27 -1.11 8.27
CA LYS A 477 14.51 0.13 9.02
C LYS A 477 15.86 0.18 9.73
N GLU A 478 16.35 -0.97 10.20
CA GLU A 478 17.61 -1.11 10.93
C GLU A 478 18.78 -1.53 10.01
N MET A 479 18.54 -1.73 8.71
CA MET A 479 19.58 -2.12 7.76
C MET A 479 20.42 -0.91 7.33
N GLY A 480 21.69 -1.17 7.01
CA GLY A 480 22.52 -0.19 6.30
C GLY A 480 21.99 0.08 4.88
N PRO A 481 22.52 1.13 4.21
CA PRO A 481 21.97 1.62 2.95
C PRO A 481 22.02 0.56 1.83
N GLY A 482 23.15 -0.12 1.65
CA GLY A 482 23.30 -1.15 0.64
C GLY A 482 22.43 -2.38 0.87
N SER A 483 22.45 -2.90 2.10
CA SER A 483 21.65 -4.07 2.48
C SER A 483 20.16 -3.83 2.27
N ARG A 484 19.68 -2.64 2.65
CA ARG A 484 18.27 -2.28 2.48
C ARG A 484 17.86 -2.24 1.01
N ARG A 485 18.63 -1.57 0.15
CA ARG A 485 18.31 -1.48 -1.28
C ARG A 485 18.29 -2.85 -1.93
N ASP A 486 19.28 -3.70 -1.65
CA ASP A 486 19.36 -5.07 -2.19
C ASP A 486 18.15 -5.92 -1.77
N VAL A 487 17.73 -5.83 -0.50
CA VAL A 487 16.55 -6.56 0.03
C VAL A 487 15.26 -6.07 -0.62
N LEU A 488 15.09 -4.75 -0.75
CA LEU A 488 13.88 -4.19 -1.36
C LEU A 488 13.83 -4.49 -2.87
N ASP A 489 14.95 -4.43 -3.59
CA ASP A 489 15.03 -4.86 -5.00
C ASP A 489 14.61 -6.32 -5.17
N ASP A 490 15.06 -7.22 -4.29
CA ASP A 490 14.66 -8.63 -4.30
C ASP A 490 13.15 -8.79 -4.02
N ALA A 491 12.63 -8.07 -3.02
CA ALA A 491 11.21 -8.08 -2.68
C ALA A 491 10.31 -7.56 -3.82
N PHE A 492 10.71 -6.48 -4.50
CA PHE A 492 10.01 -5.99 -5.70
C PHE A 492 10.11 -6.99 -6.86
N GLY A 493 11.25 -7.67 -6.99
CA GLY A 493 11.47 -8.75 -7.95
C GLY A 493 10.53 -9.93 -7.76
N ASP A 494 10.37 -10.41 -6.53
CA ASP A 494 9.41 -11.47 -6.18
C ASP A 494 7.97 -11.01 -6.44
N TYR A 495 7.62 -9.79 -6.01
CA TYR A 495 6.30 -9.23 -6.23
C TYR A 495 5.93 -9.18 -7.71
N ASN A 496 6.80 -8.60 -8.54
CA ASN A 496 6.60 -8.54 -9.98
C ASN A 496 6.52 -9.94 -10.60
N TRP A 497 7.38 -10.89 -10.20
CA TRP A 497 7.32 -12.25 -10.70
C TRP A 497 5.97 -12.93 -10.39
N ARG A 498 5.46 -12.77 -9.17
CA ARG A 498 4.15 -13.28 -8.78
C ARG A 498 3.03 -12.63 -9.59
N LYS A 499 3.13 -11.33 -9.88
CA LYS A 499 2.18 -10.64 -10.77
C LYS A 499 2.19 -11.23 -12.17
N VAL A 500 3.36 -11.50 -12.74
CA VAL A 500 3.49 -12.17 -14.05
C VAL A 500 2.80 -13.53 -14.03
N VAL A 501 3.06 -14.36 -13.02
CA VAL A 501 2.47 -15.70 -12.90
C VAL A 501 0.93 -15.63 -12.78
N GLN A 502 0.39 -14.63 -12.09
CA GLN A 502 -1.07 -14.46 -11.93
C GLN A 502 -1.73 -13.74 -13.11
N LEU A 503 -0.96 -13.06 -13.96
CA LEU A 503 -1.48 -12.17 -14.99
C LEU A 503 -2.49 -12.83 -15.93
N PRO A 504 -2.29 -14.07 -16.45
CA PRO A 504 -3.27 -14.71 -17.33
C PRO A 504 -4.63 -14.89 -16.64
N LYS A 505 -4.62 -15.35 -15.38
CA LYS A 505 -5.83 -15.54 -14.57
C LYS A 505 -6.53 -14.19 -14.31
N THR A 506 -5.76 -13.16 -13.95
CA THR A 506 -6.30 -11.82 -13.70
C THR A 506 -6.91 -11.20 -14.96
N LEU A 507 -6.24 -11.30 -16.12
CA LEU A 507 -6.73 -10.75 -17.38
C LEU A 507 -8.00 -11.46 -17.85
N LEU A 508 -8.06 -12.79 -17.77
CA LEU A 508 -9.27 -13.55 -18.11
C LEU A 508 -10.46 -13.12 -17.25
N GLN A 509 -10.26 -12.99 -15.93
CA GLN A 509 -11.32 -12.53 -15.04
C GLN A 509 -11.77 -11.10 -15.38
N ARG A 510 -10.82 -10.20 -15.66
CA ARG A 510 -11.12 -8.81 -16.03
C ARG A 510 -11.91 -8.72 -17.33
N VAL A 511 -11.60 -9.54 -18.35
CA VAL A 511 -12.34 -9.57 -19.62
C VAL A 511 -13.76 -10.06 -19.42
N LYS A 512 -13.96 -11.13 -18.63
CA LYS A 512 -15.32 -11.63 -18.30
C LYS A 512 -16.15 -10.54 -17.59
N ASN A 513 -15.57 -9.92 -16.56
CA ASN A 513 -16.23 -8.82 -15.84
C ASN A 513 -16.53 -7.64 -16.77
N ALA A 514 -15.59 -7.28 -17.65
CA ALA A 514 -15.79 -6.19 -18.60
C ALA A 514 -16.95 -6.47 -19.58
N GLY A 515 -17.09 -7.72 -20.04
CA GLY A 515 -18.22 -8.13 -20.88
C GLY A 515 -19.57 -8.00 -20.18
N GLU A 516 -19.66 -8.49 -18.93
CA GLU A 516 -20.88 -8.37 -18.12
C GLU A 516 -21.23 -6.90 -17.81
N GLU A 517 -20.26 -6.12 -17.34
CA GLU A 517 -20.47 -4.72 -16.97
C GLU A 517 -20.78 -3.84 -18.18
N ARG A 518 -20.16 -4.11 -19.35
CA ARG A 518 -20.51 -3.39 -20.59
C ARG A 518 -21.98 -3.57 -20.94
N SER A 519 -22.50 -4.79 -20.84
CA SER A 519 -23.91 -5.07 -21.13
C SER A 519 -24.85 -4.32 -20.18
N LYS A 520 -24.50 -4.25 -18.90
CA LYS A 520 -25.26 -3.47 -17.90
C LYS A 520 -25.23 -1.98 -18.21
N PHE A 521 -24.04 -1.39 -18.39
CA PHE A 521 -23.91 0.04 -18.66
C PHE A 521 -24.54 0.45 -19.99
N ALA A 522 -24.51 -0.41 -21.01
CA ALA A 522 -25.18 -0.15 -22.28
C ALA A 522 -26.71 -0.09 -22.13
N LEU A 523 -27.28 -0.95 -21.27
CA LEU A 523 -28.71 -0.91 -20.95
C LEU A 523 -29.07 0.34 -20.14
N GLU A 524 -28.32 0.62 -19.07
CA GLU A 524 -28.52 1.80 -18.22
C GLU A 524 -28.43 3.11 -19.03
N LEU A 525 -27.45 3.21 -19.95
CA LEU A 525 -27.31 4.35 -20.84
C LEU A 525 -28.51 4.46 -21.80
N ARG A 526 -28.99 3.34 -22.35
CA ARG A 526 -30.16 3.33 -23.23
C ARG A 526 -31.41 3.82 -22.49
N GLU A 527 -31.70 3.29 -21.31
CA GLU A 527 -32.85 3.69 -20.49
C GLU A 527 -32.78 5.19 -20.13
N LEU A 528 -31.59 5.70 -19.80
CA LEU A 528 -31.38 7.13 -19.55
C LEU A 528 -31.60 7.98 -20.81
N THR A 529 -31.14 7.49 -21.96
CA THR A 529 -31.30 8.16 -23.26
C THR A 529 -32.77 8.21 -23.66
N GLU A 530 -33.51 7.10 -23.51
CA GLU A 530 -34.94 7.01 -23.85
C GLU A 530 -35.83 7.85 -22.94
N SER A 531 -35.41 8.10 -21.69
CA SER A 531 -36.14 8.91 -20.72
C SER A 531 -35.76 10.40 -20.71
N THR A 532 -34.82 10.81 -21.57
CA THR A 532 -34.34 12.19 -21.65
C THR A 532 -34.72 12.82 -22.99
N ASP A 533 -34.95 14.14 -22.98
CA ASP A 533 -35.28 14.90 -24.20
C ASP A 533 -34.18 14.80 -25.28
N ALA A 534 -34.58 14.51 -26.52
CA ALA A 534 -33.67 14.26 -27.63
C ALA A 534 -32.81 15.48 -28.01
N VAL A 535 -33.35 16.70 -27.87
CA VAL A 535 -32.61 17.94 -28.15
C VAL A 535 -31.49 18.11 -27.13
N ARG A 536 -31.78 17.91 -25.84
CA ARG A 536 -30.76 17.94 -24.78
C ARG A 536 -29.67 16.89 -24.96
N ILE A 537 -30.03 15.69 -25.41
CA ILE A 537 -29.05 14.63 -25.68
C ILE A 537 -28.10 15.04 -26.81
N ALA A 538 -28.62 15.59 -27.91
CA ALA A 538 -27.80 16.05 -29.03
C ALA A 538 -26.86 17.21 -28.63
N GLU A 539 -27.39 18.17 -27.88
CA GLU A 539 -26.63 19.29 -27.35
C GLU A 539 -25.49 18.79 -26.43
N TRP A 540 -25.82 17.95 -25.45
CA TRP A 540 -24.85 17.40 -24.50
C TRP A 540 -23.78 16.55 -25.20
N THR A 541 -24.18 15.71 -26.17
CA THR A 541 -23.24 14.89 -26.95
C THR A 541 -22.22 15.77 -27.67
N THR A 542 -22.67 16.85 -28.30
CA THR A 542 -21.81 17.82 -28.98
C THR A 542 -20.83 18.47 -28.00
N GLN A 543 -21.30 18.86 -26.81
CA GLN A 543 -20.44 19.48 -25.79
C GLN A 543 -19.39 18.48 -25.25
N VAL A 544 -19.77 17.22 -25.03
CA VAL A 544 -18.85 16.16 -24.58
C VAL A 544 -17.80 15.86 -25.65
N GLU A 545 -18.20 15.72 -26.91
CA GLU A 545 -17.25 15.47 -28.00
C GLU A 545 -16.28 16.64 -28.18
N ALA A 546 -16.76 17.88 -28.09
CA ALA A 546 -15.92 19.08 -28.13
C ALA A 546 -14.92 19.10 -26.97
N TRP A 547 -15.37 18.83 -25.74
CA TRP A 547 -14.50 18.73 -24.57
C TRP A 547 -13.42 17.66 -24.73
N GLU A 548 -13.81 16.47 -25.18
CA GLU A 548 -12.89 15.37 -25.40
C GLU A 548 -11.87 15.64 -26.53
N ASN A 549 -12.17 16.60 -27.41
CA ASN A 549 -11.29 17.09 -28.47
C ASN A 549 -10.50 18.36 -28.08
N GLY A 550 -10.54 18.76 -26.80
CA GLY A 550 -9.72 19.85 -26.26
C GLY A 550 -10.42 21.22 -26.15
N SER A 551 -11.75 21.27 -26.21
CA SER A 551 -12.49 22.49 -25.87
C SER A 551 -12.25 22.93 -24.42
N ASP A 552 -12.17 24.24 -24.19
CA ASP A 552 -12.08 24.81 -22.85
C ASP A 552 -13.40 24.69 -22.07
N TYR A 553 -14.54 24.61 -22.79
CA TYR A 553 -15.85 24.44 -22.17
C TYR A 553 -16.03 23.02 -21.63
N ASN A 554 -16.22 22.91 -20.32
CA ASN A 554 -16.39 21.66 -19.61
C ASN A 554 -17.88 21.35 -19.37
N PRO A 555 -18.48 20.40 -20.11
CA PRO A 555 -19.88 20.06 -19.92
C PRO A 555 -20.14 19.44 -18.54
N PHE A 556 -19.15 18.78 -17.94
CA PHE A 556 -19.32 18.07 -16.67
C PHE A 556 -19.34 18.99 -15.45
N GLU A 557 -19.05 20.28 -15.62
CA GLU A 557 -19.17 21.27 -14.55
C GLU A 557 -20.64 21.69 -14.39
N ALA A 558 -21.13 21.61 -13.15
CA ALA A 558 -22.51 21.97 -12.87
C ALA A 558 -22.70 23.50 -13.02
N THR A 559 -23.40 23.93 -14.07
CA THR A 559 -23.62 25.36 -14.36
C THR A 559 -24.76 25.98 -13.53
N PHE A 560 -25.64 25.16 -12.96
CA PHE A 560 -26.74 25.62 -12.13
C PHE A 560 -26.37 25.51 -10.65
N HIS A 561 -26.01 26.65 -10.05
CA HIS A 561 -25.88 26.79 -8.61
C HIS A 561 -27.14 27.49 -8.07
N PRO A 562 -28.07 26.78 -7.42
CA PRO A 562 -29.19 27.44 -6.77
C PRO A 562 -28.66 28.37 -5.67
N THR A 563 -29.33 29.50 -5.47
CA THR A 563 -28.99 30.45 -4.40
C THR A 563 -29.04 29.73 -3.05
N THR A 564 -27.88 29.64 -2.39
CA THR A 564 -27.71 28.96 -1.09
C THR A 564 -27.95 29.91 0.06
N LEU A 565 -28.34 29.39 1.23
CA LEU A 565 -28.54 30.22 2.43
C LEU A 565 -27.26 30.98 2.79
N ALA A 566 -26.09 30.35 2.64
CA ALA A 566 -24.79 30.99 2.88
C ALA A 566 -24.54 32.19 1.94
N SER A 567 -24.88 32.07 0.66
CA SER A 567 -24.75 33.18 -0.30
C SER A 567 -25.67 34.35 0.02
N VAL A 568 -26.93 34.09 0.43
CA VAL A 568 -27.87 35.15 0.82
C VAL A 568 -27.46 35.81 2.12
N ARG A 569 -26.98 35.04 3.11
CA ARG A 569 -26.42 35.58 4.36
C ARG A 569 -25.27 36.55 4.09
N ARG A 570 -24.35 36.18 3.18
CA ARG A 570 -23.23 37.04 2.80
C ARG A 570 -23.71 38.31 2.10
N ALA A 571 -24.60 38.19 1.12
CA ALA A 571 -25.14 39.35 0.39
C ALA A 571 -25.88 40.32 1.31
N LEU A 572 -26.71 39.82 2.24
CA LEU A 572 -27.41 40.65 3.22
C LEU A 572 -26.44 41.35 4.18
N ALA A 573 -25.35 40.70 4.58
CA ALA A 573 -24.33 41.32 5.42
C ALA A 573 -23.54 42.42 4.66
N GLU A 574 -23.24 42.20 3.38
CA GLU A 574 -22.62 43.21 2.50
C GLU A 574 -23.56 44.41 2.26
N GLU A 575 -24.86 44.16 2.04
CA GLU A 575 -25.90 45.19 1.90
C GLU A 575 -26.05 46.00 3.19
N ASP A 576 -26.10 45.35 4.35
CA ASP A 576 -26.13 46.00 5.65
C ASP A 576 -24.88 46.87 5.87
N ALA A 577 -23.68 46.37 5.55
CA ALA A 577 -22.44 47.13 5.66
C ALA A 577 -22.43 48.36 4.73
N ALA A 578 -22.89 48.22 3.49
CA ALA A 578 -22.99 49.31 2.53
C ALA A 578 -24.00 50.38 2.98
N ALA A 579 -25.17 49.97 3.49
CA ALA A 579 -26.19 50.90 4.02
C ALA A 579 -25.70 51.63 5.28
N ILE A 580 -24.84 50.99 6.07
CA ILE A 580 -24.14 51.59 7.20
C ILE A 580 -23.15 52.66 6.74
N GLU A 581 -22.35 52.39 5.72
CA GLU A 581 -21.36 53.33 5.17
C GLU A 581 -22.00 54.52 4.44
N ALA A 582 -23.11 54.28 3.73
CA ALA A 582 -23.84 55.31 2.98
C ALA A 582 -24.68 56.26 3.87
N ASN A 583 -24.71 56.02 5.19
CA ASN A 583 -25.53 56.77 6.16
C ASN A 583 -27.05 56.75 5.84
N GLU A 584 -27.50 55.79 5.03
CA GLU A 584 -28.90 55.60 4.65
C GLU A 584 -29.72 54.96 5.79
N LEU A 585 -29.05 54.34 6.76
CA LEU A 585 -29.59 53.87 8.03
C LEU A 585 -29.57 54.98 9.10
N THR A 586 -30.12 56.15 8.80
CA THR A 586 -30.17 57.33 9.71
C THR A 586 -30.98 57.10 11.00
N HIS A 587 -31.73 55.99 11.08
CA HIS A 587 -32.41 55.51 12.27
C HIS A 587 -32.13 54.02 12.49
N ARG A 588 -30.89 53.68 12.89
CA ARG A 588 -30.64 52.34 13.45
C ARG A 588 -31.46 52.20 14.72
N LEU A 589 -32.32 51.18 14.74
CA LEU A 589 -33.11 50.87 15.93
C LEU A 589 -32.22 50.20 17.01
N HIS A 590 -31.14 49.51 16.61
CA HIS A 590 -30.14 48.88 17.50
C HIS A 590 -28.72 49.02 16.93
N ASP A 591 -27.71 49.15 17.81
CA ASP A 591 -26.31 49.39 17.40
C ASP A 591 -25.61 48.14 16.86
N GLU A 592 -25.93 46.96 17.38
CA GLU A 592 -25.25 45.68 17.08
C GLU A 592 -26.05 44.69 16.22
N VAL A 593 -27.35 44.95 15.99
CA VAL A 593 -28.25 44.00 15.29
C VAL A 593 -28.87 44.73 14.12
N THR A 594 -28.73 44.20 12.91
CA THR A 594 -29.36 44.76 11.72
C THR A 594 -30.72 44.07 11.45
N PRO A 595 -31.59 44.64 10.59
CA PRO A 595 -32.82 43.99 10.18
C PRO A 595 -32.61 42.57 9.63
N SER A 596 -31.53 42.34 8.87
CA SER A 596 -31.23 41.04 8.29
C SER A 596 -30.79 40.02 9.35
N VAL A 597 -29.97 40.44 10.33
CA VAL A 597 -29.52 39.61 11.45
C VAL A 597 -30.69 39.23 12.35
N MET A 598 -31.62 40.16 12.62
CA MET A 598 -32.82 39.88 13.42
C MET A 598 -33.68 38.80 12.77
N ILE A 599 -33.98 38.92 11.47
CA ILE A 599 -34.78 37.93 10.74
C ILE A 599 -34.05 36.58 10.67
N LEU A 600 -32.74 36.59 10.40
CA LEU A 600 -31.94 35.36 10.35
C LEU A 600 -31.97 34.61 11.68
N ALA A 601 -31.75 35.31 12.79
CA ALA A 601 -31.81 34.74 14.12
C ALA A 601 -33.20 34.16 14.43
N GLY A 602 -34.27 34.81 13.97
CA GLY A 602 -35.64 34.32 14.11
C GLY A 602 -35.90 33.02 13.36
N ILE A 603 -35.40 32.90 12.12
CA ILE A 603 -35.48 31.67 11.33
C ILE A 603 -34.66 30.54 12.00
N GLU A 604 -33.48 30.84 12.56
CA GLU A 604 -32.67 29.84 13.29
C GLU A 604 -33.32 29.39 14.61
N VAL A 605 -34.08 30.28 15.26
CA VAL A 605 -34.91 29.93 16.42
C VAL A 605 -36.08 29.04 16.00
N GLU A 606 -36.74 29.34 14.88
CA GLU A 606 -37.81 28.50 14.33
C GLU A 606 -37.29 27.10 13.97
N GLU A 607 -36.15 27.00 13.29
CA GLU A 607 -35.51 25.72 13.00
C GLU A 607 -35.18 24.94 14.28
N ALA A 608 -34.74 25.64 15.33
CA ALA A 608 -34.50 25.02 16.64
C ALA A 608 -35.79 24.54 17.34
N GLN A 609 -36.97 25.12 17.05
CA GLN A 609 -38.26 24.60 17.52
C GLN A 609 -38.56 23.22 16.92
N TYR A 610 -38.15 22.95 15.67
CA TYR A 610 -38.39 21.67 14.99
C TYR A 610 -37.45 20.53 15.41
N VAL A 611 -36.24 20.80 15.94
CA VAL A 611 -35.18 19.79 16.12
C VAL A 611 -35.17 19.09 17.51
N ILE A 612 -36.11 19.39 18.42
CA ILE A 612 -36.35 18.72 19.74
C ILE A 612 -35.08 18.15 20.42
N ARG A 613 -34.04 18.97 20.66
CA ARG A 613 -32.83 18.49 21.38
C ARG A 613 -32.45 19.22 22.65
N ARG A 614 -32.96 20.42 22.97
CA ARG A 614 -32.65 21.14 24.23
C ARG A 614 -33.73 22.17 24.64
N GLN A 615 -34.76 21.73 25.37
CA GLN A 615 -35.90 22.58 25.80
C GLN A 615 -35.48 23.83 26.60
N ASN A 616 -34.51 23.73 27.52
CA ASN A 616 -34.13 24.87 28.39
C ASN A 616 -33.36 25.99 27.66
N ASN A 617 -32.63 25.68 26.57
CA ASN A 617 -31.87 26.69 25.82
C ASN A 617 -32.77 27.46 24.84
N LEU A 618 -33.80 26.80 24.31
CA LEU A 618 -34.71 27.37 23.31
C LEU A 618 -35.55 28.52 23.88
N ARG A 619 -36.07 28.37 25.12
CA ARG A 619 -36.86 29.43 25.76
C ARG A 619 -36.06 30.72 25.96
N VAL A 620 -34.79 30.59 26.38
CA VAL A 620 -33.87 31.72 26.55
C VAL A 620 -33.58 32.40 25.21
N ARG A 621 -33.35 31.62 24.15
CA ARG A 621 -33.13 32.15 22.79
C ARG A 621 -34.36 32.88 22.25
N ILE A 622 -35.56 32.35 22.46
CA ILE A 622 -36.81 33.00 22.05
C ILE A 622 -36.99 34.33 22.80
N SER A 623 -36.78 34.35 24.11
CA SER A 623 -36.91 35.60 24.90
C SER A 623 -35.91 36.66 24.44
N ALA A 624 -34.63 36.32 24.31
CA ALA A 624 -33.60 37.24 23.86
C ALA A 624 -33.87 37.76 22.44
N TRP A 625 -34.29 36.89 21.52
CA TRP A 625 -34.65 37.30 20.16
C TRP A 625 -35.87 38.23 20.12
N ARG A 626 -36.86 38.00 20.97
CA ARG A 626 -38.08 38.82 21.06
C ARG A 626 -37.82 40.26 21.48
N GLU A 627 -36.78 40.52 22.28
CA GLU A 627 -36.38 41.89 22.65
C GLU A 627 -36.01 42.70 21.39
N TYR A 628 -35.24 42.09 20.48
CA TYR A 628 -34.95 42.70 19.18
C TYR A 628 -36.20 42.75 18.29
N GLN A 629 -37.03 41.71 18.28
CA GLN A 629 -38.27 41.71 17.49
C GLN A 629 -39.23 42.84 17.92
N ASP A 630 -39.36 43.13 19.22
CA ASP A 630 -40.24 44.19 19.73
C ASP A 630 -39.80 45.58 19.26
N LEU A 631 -38.51 45.74 19.01
CA LEU A 631 -37.92 46.96 18.47
C LEU A 631 -38.19 47.12 16.95
N TYR A 632 -37.97 46.06 16.16
CA TYR A 632 -38.15 46.10 14.70
C TYR A 632 -39.59 45.89 14.23
N MET A 633 -40.43 45.22 15.04
CA MET A 633 -41.83 44.88 14.74
C MET A 633 -42.74 45.18 15.95
N PRO A 634 -42.87 46.45 16.39
CA PRO A 634 -43.53 46.80 17.65
C PRO A 634 -45.02 46.40 17.73
N ALA A 635 -45.73 46.29 16.62
CA ALA A 635 -47.12 45.83 16.63
C ALA A 635 -47.25 44.33 16.98
N VAL A 636 -46.19 43.54 16.74
CA VAL A 636 -46.14 42.12 17.12
C VAL A 636 -46.11 41.95 18.65
N SER A 637 -45.49 42.89 19.38
CA SER A 637 -45.51 42.88 20.85
C SER A 637 -46.94 42.92 21.40
N ARG A 638 -47.80 43.77 20.81
CA ARG A 638 -49.22 43.90 21.15
C ARG A 638 -50.00 42.64 20.78
N LEU A 639 -49.71 42.08 19.61
CA LEU A 639 -50.32 40.82 19.15
C LEU A 639 -49.97 39.66 20.10
N ARG A 640 -48.71 39.59 20.59
CA ARG A 640 -48.29 38.60 21.59
C ARG A 640 -49.07 38.71 22.89
N LEU A 641 -49.26 39.93 23.41
CA LEU A 641 -50.01 40.18 24.64
C LEU A 641 -51.49 39.80 24.50
N GLN A 642 -52.11 40.10 23.34
CA GLN A 642 -53.50 39.76 23.06
C GLN A 642 -53.72 38.25 22.95
N ASN A 643 -52.74 37.52 22.43
CA ASN A 643 -52.80 36.09 22.18
C ASN A 643 -52.07 35.26 23.25
N THR A 644 -51.84 35.80 24.46
CA THR A 644 -51.18 35.04 25.54
C THR A 644 -52.17 34.03 26.13
N PRO A 645 -51.96 32.71 25.96
CA PRO A 645 -52.85 31.70 26.51
C PRO A 645 -52.67 31.56 28.03
N SER A 646 -53.73 31.15 28.72
CA SER A 646 -53.82 31.06 30.18
C SER A 646 -52.99 29.94 30.85
N GLY A 647 -51.95 29.42 30.18
CA GLY A 647 -51.13 28.29 30.64
C GLY A 647 -49.67 28.31 30.18
N ILE A 648 -48.85 27.39 30.69
CA ILE A 648 -47.42 27.29 30.33
C ILE A 648 -47.28 26.71 28.92
N ILE A 649 -46.95 27.55 27.94
CA ILE A 649 -46.62 27.10 26.58
C ILE A 649 -45.19 26.54 26.56
N GLN A 650 -45.02 25.39 25.93
CA GLN A 650 -43.70 24.84 25.66
C GLN A 650 -42.94 25.68 24.62
N PRO A 651 -41.62 25.84 24.71
CA PRO A 651 -40.84 26.67 23.78
C PRO A 651 -41.05 26.31 22.29
N GLU A 652 -41.28 25.04 21.98
CA GLU A 652 -41.58 24.51 20.65
C GLU A 652 -42.90 25.01 20.05
N ASP A 653 -43.90 25.32 20.88
CA ASP A 653 -45.24 25.74 20.43
C ASP A 653 -45.41 27.27 20.46
N MET A 654 -44.37 28.01 20.86
CA MET A 654 -44.44 29.47 20.94
C MET A 654 -44.46 30.08 19.53
N SER A 655 -45.52 30.80 19.19
CA SER A 655 -45.56 31.59 17.95
C SER A 655 -44.44 32.63 17.94
N LEU A 656 -43.59 32.57 16.91
CA LEU A 656 -42.49 33.51 16.72
C LEU A 656 -42.93 34.79 16.01
N TYR A 657 -44.06 34.79 15.31
CA TYR A 657 -44.61 35.97 14.61
C TYR A 657 -43.60 36.64 13.66
N LEU A 658 -42.84 35.83 12.90
CA LEU A 658 -42.01 36.31 11.79
C LEU A 658 -42.87 37.05 10.76
N PRO A 659 -42.31 38.00 9.97
CA PRO A 659 -43.07 38.80 9.01
C PRO A 659 -44.06 38.01 8.16
N SER A 660 -43.64 36.86 7.60
CA SER A 660 -44.47 35.96 6.80
C SER A 660 -45.72 35.42 7.53
N SER A 661 -45.66 35.28 8.85
CA SER A 661 -46.76 34.75 9.68
C SER A 661 -47.76 35.81 10.11
N VAL A 662 -47.41 37.09 9.99
CA VAL A 662 -48.27 38.24 10.38
C VAL A 662 -48.69 39.12 9.21
N VAL A 663 -48.17 38.88 8.00
CA VAL A 663 -48.42 39.70 6.79
C VAL A 663 -49.91 39.90 6.45
N ASN A 664 -50.76 38.92 6.78
CA ASN A 664 -52.20 38.97 6.54
C ASN A 664 -53.02 39.37 7.79
N ASN A 665 -52.37 39.76 8.87
CA ASN A 665 -53.05 40.13 10.10
C ASN A 665 -53.41 41.63 10.07
N PRO A 666 -54.70 42.00 10.04
CA PRO A 666 -55.12 43.40 9.95
C PRO A 666 -54.70 44.26 11.16
N SER A 667 -54.31 43.63 12.27
CA SER A 667 -53.84 44.30 13.49
C SER A 667 -52.33 44.60 13.49
N VAL A 668 -51.59 44.19 12.46
CA VAL A 668 -50.14 44.40 12.32
C VAL A 668 -49.86 45.16 11.01
N PRO A 669 -49.11 46.28 11.04
CA PRO A 669 -48.74 47.00 9.83
C PRO A 669 -47.76 46.17 8.99
N THR A 670 -47.79 46.36 7.67
CA THR A 670 -46.90 45.65 6.74
C THR A 670 -45.45 46.07 6.96
N TYR A 671 -44.56 45.10 7.16
CA TYR A 671 -43.13 45.32 7.37
C TYR A 671 -42.35 44.94 6.10
N ARG A 672 -42.62 45.62 4.98
CA ARG A 672 -42.21 45.21 3.62
C ARG A 672 -40.71 44.92 3.47
N ALA A 673 -39.84 45.70 4.11
CA ALA A 673 -38.39 45.46 4.07
C ALA A 673 -37.99 44.14 4.77
N LEU A 674 -38.59 43.84 5.93
CA LEU A 674 -38.36 42.60 6.67
C LEU A 674 -38.95 41.39 5.93
N GLU A 675 -40.11 41.55 5.29
CA GLU A 675 -40.74 40.51 4.46
C GLU A 675 -39.86 40.14 3.26
N VAL A 676 -39.21 41.11 2.61
CA VAL A 676 -38.27 40.85 1.52
C VAL A 676 -37.03 40.11 2.00
N ILE A 677 -36.45 40.51 3.14
CA ILE A 677 -35.29 39.83 3.73
C ILE A 677 -35.66 38.39 4.11
N GLU A 678 -36.80 38.20 4.79
CA GLU A 678 -37.30 36.86 5.12
C GLU A 678 -37.52 36.03 3.85
N GLY A 679 -38.19 36.59 2.83
CA GLY A 679 -38.45 35.90 1.56
C GLY A 679 -37.18 35.41 0.86
N ARG A 680 -36.11 36.22 0.84
CA ARG A 680 -34.80 35.84 0.29
C ARG A 680 -34.18 34.68 1.08
N LEU A 681 -34.20 34.76 2.40
CA LEU A 681 -33.65 33.72 3.28
C LEU A 681 -34.44 32.41 3.17
N ARG A 682 -35.77 32.47 3.14
CA ARG A 682 -36.65 31.30 2.98
C ARG A 682 -36.50 30.63 1.62
N HIS A 683 -36.39 31.40 0.55
CA HIS A 683 -36.16 30.86 -0.79
C HIS A 683 -34.82 30.10 -0.87
N ALA A 684 -33.76 30.67 -0.29
CA ALA A 684 -32.46 30.02 -0.21
C ALA A 684 -32.47 28.76 0.68
N GLN A 685 -33.17 28.80 1.81
CA GLN A 685 -33.38 27.64 2.68
C GLN A 685 -34.12 26.51 1.95
N ALA A 686 -35.14 26.84 1.15
CA ALA A 686 -35.88 25.88 0.33
C ALA A 686 -34.99 25.24 -0.76
N ASN A 687 -34.10 26.03 -1.39
CA ASN A 687 -33.13 25.52 -2.35
C ASN A 687 -32.14 24.54 -1.69
N ASP A 688 -31.58 24.89 -0.53
CA ASP A 688 -30.67 24.02 0.22
C ASP A 688 -31.37 22.73 0.66
N ALA A 689 -32.61 22.82 1.15
CA ALA A 689 -33.43 21.67 1.54
C ALA A 689 -33.75 20.76 0.33
N LEU A 690 -34.13 21.34 -0.81
CA LEU A 690 -34.41 20.59 -2.04
C LEU A 690 -33.17 19.87 -2.56
N ASP A 691 -32.00 20.54 -2.53
CA ASP A 691 -30.75 19.93 -2.96
C ASP A 691 -30.32 18.80 -2.02
N GLN A 692 -30.43 19.00 -0.70
CA GLN A 692 -30.23 17.93 0.28
C GLN A 692 -31.17 16.75 0.00
N LEU A 693 -32.48 16.99 -0.17
CA LEU A 693 -33.44 15.94 -0.49
C LEU A 693 -33.06 15.18 -1.77
N ARG A 694 -32.70 15.88 -2.84
CA ARG A 694 -32.24 15.27 -4.10
C ARG A 694 -31.00 14.40 -3.88
N ARG A 695 -29.99 14.88 -3.16
CA ARG A 695 -28.78 14.11 -2.82
C ARG A 695 -29.14 12.86 -2.00
N HIS A 696 -30.01 13.00 -1.02
CA HIS A 696 -30.47 11.89 -0.18
C HIS A 696 -31.24 10.84 -1.00
N LEU A 697 -32.17 11.27 -1.87
CA LEU A 697 -32.91 10.37 -2.74
C LEU A 697 -32.02 9.64 -3.74
N ARG A 698 -31.06 10.34 -4.37
CA ARG A 698 -30.07 9.73 -5.28
C ARG A 698 -29.21 8.71 -4.55
N ALA A 699 -28.66 9.06 -3.39
CA ALA A 699 -27.86 8.16 -2.58
C ALA A 699 -28.67 6.94 -2.12
N ARG A 700 -29.93 7.15 -1.70
CA ARG A 700 -30.84 6.09 -1.29
C ARG A 700 -31.14 5.13 -2.43
N SER A 701 -31.53 5.65 -3.59
CA SER A 701 -31.78 4.86 -4.80
C SER A 701 -30.56 4.00 -5.14
N GLN A 702 -29.36 4.59 -5.11
CA GLN A 702 -28.13 3.86 -5.37
C GLN A 702 -27.85 2.76 -4.34
N LEU A 703 -28.06 3.02 -3.05
CA LEU A 703 -27.87 2.04 -1.99
C LEU A 703 -28.84 0.85 -2.14
N TYR A 704 -30.11 1.12 -2.46
CA TYR A 704 -31.11 0.08 -2.72
C TYR A 704 -30.78 -0.75 -3.97
N ASN A 705 -30.41 -0.10 -5.07
CA ASN A 705 -30.01 -0.78 -6.31
C ASN A 705 -28.76 -1.64 -6.08
N THR A 706 -27.75 -1.12 -5.40
CA THR A 706 -26.53 -1.86 -5.04
C THR A 706 -26.86 -3.04 -4.13
N LYS A 707 -27.73 -2.85 -3.13
CA LYS A 707 -28.17 -3.93 -2.25
C LYS A 707 -28.87 -5.06 -3.03
N LYS A 708 -29.83 -4.71 -3.89
CA LYS A 708 -30.57 -5.67 -4.71
C LYS A 708 -29.63 -6.43 -5.66
N ARG A 709 -28.75 -5.69 -6.34
CA ARG A 709 -27.90 -6.24 -7.41
C ARG A 709 -26.71 -7.03 -6.87
N ASP A 710 -25.99 -6.47 -5.91
CA ASP A 710 -24.59 -6.86 -5.63
C ASP A 710 -24.39 -7.46 -4.22
N VAL A 711 -25.32 -7.26 -3.29
CA VAL A 711 -25.17 -7.77 -1.91
C VAL A 711 -25.72 -9.20 -1.79
N ARG A 712 -24.89 -10.12 -1.32
CA ARG A 712 -25.23 -11.53 -1.04
C ARG A 712 -24.70 -11.96 0.33
N GLY A 713 -25.37 -12.92 0.96
CA GLY A 713 -25.03 -13.44 2.29
C GLY A 713 -25.49 -12.54 3.45
N GLN A 714 -25.72 -13.15 4.62
CA GLN A 714 -26.39 -12.51 5.76
C GLN A 714 -25.62 -11.28 6.29
N ARG A 715 -24.29 -11.40 6.51
CA ARG A 715 -23.45 -10.32 7.05
C ARG A 715 -23.48 -9.04 6.21
N TYR A 716 -23.30 -9.17 4.89
CA TYR A 716 -23.29 -8.01 3.99
C TYR A 716 -24.69 -7.41 3.82
N ASN A 717 -25.72 -8.26 3.86
CA ASN A 717 -27.11 -7.81 3.79
C ASN A 717 -27.51 -6.99 5.01
N THR A 718 -27.16 -7.46 6.22
CA THR A 718 -27.36 -6.70 7.47
C THR A 718 -26.61 -5.38 7.42
N ARG A 719 -25.33 -5.37 7.02
CA ARG A 719 -24.53 -4.13 6.94
C ARG A 719 -25.07 -3.14 5.91
N SER A 720 -25.50 -3.62 4.75
CA SER A 720 -26.14 -2.79 3.72
C SER A 720 -27.47 -2.22 4.20
N GLN A 721 -28.29 -3.03 4.91
CA GLN A 721 -29.51 -2.53 5.55
C GLN A 721 -29.20 -1.48 6.62
N THR A 722 -28.14 -1.67 7.42
CA THR A 722 -27.73 -0.65 8.39
C THR A 722 -27.38 0.67 7.71
N TYR A 723 -26.66 0.66 6.58
CA TYR A 723 -26.35 1.88 5.84
C TYR A 723 -27.59 2.56 5.26
N ILE A 724 -28.55 1.77 4.75
CA ILE A 724 -29.85 2.28 4.29
C ILE A 724 -30.61 2.91 5.46
N ASN A 725 -30.75 2.19 6.59
CA ASN A 725 -31.44 2.69 7.78
C ASN A 725 -30.80 3.96 8.35
N ILE A 726 -29.46 4.06 8.37
CA ILE A 726 -28.75 5.28 8.83
C ILE A 726 -29.11 6.47 7.94
N ARG A 727 -29.29 6.25 6.63
CA ARG A 727 -29.66 7.30 5.68
C ARG A 727 -31.16 7.62 5.68
N GLU A 728 -31.99 6.67 6.08
CA GLU A 728 -33.45 6.87 6.27
C GLU A 728 -33.76 7.59 7.58
N ASN A 729 -32.95 7.37 8.62
CA ASN A 729 -33.14 7.95 9.95
C ASN A 729 -32.37 9.26 10.18
N ARG A 730 -31.69 9.79 9.15
CA ARG A 730 -31.19 11.18 9.19
C ARG A 730 -32.29 12.07 8.61
N PRO A 731 -32.83 13.02 9.40
CA PRO A 731 -33.77 14.00 8.87
C PRO A 731 -33.16 14.80 7.73
#